data_AF-A0A7X3T5S1-F1
#
_entry.id   AF-A0A7X3T5S1-F1
#
_cell.length_a   1.000
_cell.length_b   1.000
_cell.length_c   1.000
_cell.angle_alpha   90.00
_cell.angle_beta   90.00
_cell.angle_gamma   90.00
#
_symmetry.space_group_name_H-M   'P 1'
#
loop_
_entity.id
_entity.type
_entity.pdbx_description
1 polymer ?
#
loop_
_entity_poly.entity_id
_entity_poly.type
_entity_poly.pdbx_seq_one_letter_code
_entity_poly.pdbx_strand_id
1 'polypeptide(L)'
;MKLYLKNTKEKNKPECIRVQLNVMLCIPILFFFLWSSSASARVTQSTSAEGITLQFTLPELTVSETVRDNVRYHEAHYADCHFTAEPGNPKVPVTRLMLGIPATATIEAVDISAAPTESRSGVRLVPVSIFDVHESDSQHSASQRWVESGSAYQSNTGNPSYPGLPLARVIREGYIRSQRVIALALYPVQYSPKTRQLRLYSRFTVNIRFSYSRQSSVNSFQLRGSLSESGSSLTERLSLRGKLTTDNFLESEAFERALSHQLLNAEQAAHFRAPRPQVPAAPTLVSNNGNGNPRYKLFVGETGIYAVTAESLARDWGVELIGTNPERFRITQGNRDIPIYITGAEDRKFDPGDTIFFLGHKPRNPYSRWNIYWLTLHNDRVRTRVPQLTASPTDPTATQIPTFRSKVNFEEDHLTNNLEFVYSDNKHKWFEENDFWYWDGIKNGGDAAEMRLEFPLYDVAKSFDPSHISVELQGGTPVPHQILVSVNGVRIEVAEWNQQDTLTVERFLRTWNILKDDTRGELNVLSLARVDDNVDEDTTRYPYHVYLNRFSVEYTRLFRAVADELWFRSPTEDDTSRTQLPGGRKLQYKIEAFRDPGIHIFETDGTYLTARLRGFAIETDITRTGMYNALFQVPDTRKTQFIAVSDTALRQPESIEIVEPTDLATATHGADYVVITHPKFLAAAERLAGWRETSGGGGYRTKVVTTDDIYNTYGDGGVSPKAIKDFLTHAYQSWTPPAPTYVVLLGDGTYDFRGIDTEIHTEPPELDGYIPTHYIRTDSFGRTASDHWYVTISGHDEFTDMYIGRLSAATVSQADAIVNKILDYE
;
A
#
# COMPACT_ATOMS: atom_id res chain seq x y z
N MET A 1 -24.01 -44.39 -3.48
CA MET A 1 -23.75 -45.38 -4.54
C MET A 1 -22.40 -46.05 -4.22
N LYS A 2 -22.47 -47.38 -3.97
CA LYS A 2 -21.42 -48.41 -3.73
C LYS A 2 -19.95 -48.02 -4.06
N LEU A 3 -19.00 -48.14 -3.11
CA LEU A 3 -18.24 -49.32 -2.64
C LEU A 3 -16.96 -49.66 -3.47
N TYR A 4 -15.84 -49.79 -2.75
CA TYR A 4 -14.67 -50.68 -2.97
C TYR A 4 -13.64 -50.39 -4.09
N LEU A 5 -12.37 -50.21 -3.69
CA LEU A 5 -11.35 -51.26 -3.83
C LEU A 5 -10.06 -50.92 -3.05
N LYS A 6 -9.73 -51.79 -2.10
CA LYS A 6 -8.44 -51.92 -1.41
C LYS A 6 -7.88 -53.27 -1.84
N ASN A 7 -6.65 -53.35 -2.36
CA ASN A 7 -5.78 -54.54 -2.24
C ASN A 7 -4.33 -54.25 -2.67
N THR A 8 -3.48 -54.23 -1.65
CA THR A 8 -2.16 -54.88 -1.51
C THR A 8 -1.45 -55.45 -2.74
N LYS A 9 -0.16 -55.09 -2.88
CA LYS A 9 0.95 -56.03 -3.08
C LYS A 9 2.31 -55.38 -2.79
N GLU A 10 2.94 -55.82 -1.69
CA GLU A 10 4.38 -55.75 -1.47
C GLU A 10 5.12 -56.61 -2.51
N LYS A 11 6.29 -56.16 -2.99
CA LYS A 11 7.58 -56.89 -2.91
C LYS A 11 8.71 -56.21 -3.68
N ASN A 12 9.85 -56.15 -2.98
CA ASN A 12 11.24 -56.28 -3.45
C ASN A 12 11.94 -55.09 -4.12
N LYS A 13 12.66 -54.32 -3.29
CA LYS A 13 13.92 -53.63 -3.62
C LYS A 13 15.04 -54.65 -3.86
N PRO A 14 15.92 -54.46 -4.85
CA PRO A 14 17.27 -55.01 -4.82
C PRO A 14 18.26 -53.96 -4.31
N GLU A 15 18.84 -54.22 -3.15
CA GLU A 15 20.06 -53.56 -2.67
C GLU A 15 21.24 -54.06 -3.51
N CYS A 16 21.96 -53.14 -4.15
CA CYS A 16 23.24 -53.44 -4.80
C CYS A 16 24.35 -52.85 -3.94
N ILE A 17 24.88 -53.68 -3.05
CA ILE A 17 26.08 -53.42 -2.25
C ILE A 17 27.30 -53.56 -3.17
N ARG A 18 28.01 -52.46 -3.42
CA ARG A 18 29.36 -52.48 -4.01
C ARG A 18 30.38 -52.20 -2.92
N VAL A 19 30.99 -53.27 -2.43
CA VAL A 19 32.24 -53.24 -1.66
C VAL A 19 33.38 -52.98 -2.64
N GLN A 20 34.18 -51.94 -2.42
CA GLN A 20 35.53 -51.87 -2.97
C GLN A 20 36.53 -51.47 -1.88
N LEU A 21 37.56 -52.32 -1.79
CA LEU A 21 38.73 -52.30 -0.93
C LEU A 21 39.47 -50.96 -0.95
N ASN A 22 39.74 -50.40 0.23
CA ASN A 22 40.79 -49.41 0.43
C ASN A 22 42.15 -50.11 0.50
N VAL A 23 42.96 -49.96 -0.56
CA VAL A 23 44.41 -50.21 -0.51
C VAL A 23 45.10 -48.88 -0.33
N MET A 24 45.76 -48.74 0.82
CA MET A 24 46.54 -47.58 1.23
C MET A 24 47.90 -47.62 0.52
N LEU A 25 48.17 -46.65 -0.36
CA LEU A 25 49.51 -46.43 -0.93
C LEU A 25 49.95 -45.00 -0.62
N CYS A 26 50.80 -44.85 0.40
CA CYS A 26 51.44 -43.59 0.76
C CYS A 26 52.58 -43.30 -0.23
N ILE A 27 52.46 -42.20 -0.98
CA ILE A 27 53.57 -41.58 -1.71
C ILE A 27 53.67 -40.12 -1.22
N PRO A 28 54.78 -39.69 -0.59
CA PRO A 28 54.94 -38.31 -0.18
C PRO A 28 55.36 -37.49 -1.40
N ILE A 29 54.43 -36.72 -1.97
CA ILE A 29 54.76 -35.70 -2.97
C ILE A 29 54.85 -34.37 -2.23
N LEU A 30 56.10 -33.93 -1.99
CA LEU A 30 56.42 -32.55 -1.63
C LEU A 30 55.91 -31.62 -2.74
N PHE A 31 54.79 -30.95 -2.52
CA PHE A 31 54.40 -29.79 -3.32
C PHE A 31 55.04 -28.54 -2.70
N PHE A 32 56.04 -28.01 -3.41
CA PHE A 32 56.46 -26.62 -3.23
C PHE A 32 55.24 -25.72 -3.49
N PHE A 33 54.74 -25.05 -2.45
CA PHE A 33 53.84 -23.92 -2.59
C PHE A 33 54.62 -22.75 -3.23
N LEU A 34 54.69 -22.75 -4.56
CA LEU A 34 54.86 -21.50 -5.30
C LEU A 34 53.52 -20.77 -5.19
N TRP A 35 53.46 -19.77 -4.32
CA TRP A 35 52.41 -18.76 -4.35
C TRP A 35 52.49 -18.05 -5.70
N SER A 36 51.80 -18.57 -6.73
CA SER A 36 51.41 -17.76 -7.86
C SER A 36 50.35 -16.79 -7.34
N SER A 37 50.74 -15.53 -7.16
CA SER A 37 49.80 -14.45 -6.86
C SER A 37 48.76 -14.39 -7.98
N SER A 38 47.59 -15.00 -7.76
CA SER A 38 46.42 -14.81 -8.59
C SER A 38 46.12 -13.31 -8.58
N ALA A 39 46.20 -12.66 -9.74
CA ALA A 39 45.93 -11.24 -9.85
C ALA A 39 44.41 -11.00 -9.68
N SER A 40 43.96 -10.83 -8.44
CA SER A 40 42.66 -10.23 -8.15
C SER A 40 42.59 -8.83 -8.77
N ALA A 41 41.38 -8.36 -9.12
CA ALA A 41 41.17 -7.00 -9.57
C ALA A 41 41.79 -6.00 -8.58
N ARG A 42 42.82 -5.28 -9.00
CA ARG A 42 43.38 -4.19 -8.20
C ARG A 42 42.58 -2.94 -8.52
N VAL A 43 41.52 -2.73 -7.74
CA VAL A 43 40.93 -1.40 -7.59
C VAL A 43 41.63 -0.74 -6.42
N THR A 44 42.37 0.32 -6.69
CA THR A 44 42.89 1.20 -5.62
C THR A 44 42.05 2.47 -5.59
N GLN A 45 41.89 3.03 -4.39
CA GLN A 45 41.11 4.23 -4.18
C GLN A 45 41.87 5.22 -3.29
N SER A 46 41.70 6.51 -3.59
CA SER A 46 42.02 7.59 -2.66
C SER A 46 40.79 8.45 -2.47
N THR A 47 40.31 8.54 -1.23
CA THR A 47 39.13 9.30 -0.85
C THR A 47 39.53 10.53 -0.04
N SER A 48 38.97 11.68 -0.39
CA SER A 48 39.06 12.93 0.37
C SER A 48 37.67 13.55 0.53
N ALA A 49 37.57 14.68 1.25
CA ALA A 49 36.34 15.44 1.33
C ALA A 49 35.93 16.07 -0.03
N GLU A 50 36.87 16.24 -0.97
CA GLU A 50 36.63 16.90 -2.26
C GLU A 50 36.34 15.91 -3.40
N GLY A 51 36.60 14.61 -3.18
CA GLY A 51 36.35 13.60 -4.21
C GLY A 51 36.91 12.22 -3.90
N ILE A 52 36.66 11.30 -4.83
CA ILE A 52 37.18 9.93 -4.82
C ILE A 52 37.86 9.67 -6.17
N THR A 53 39.12 9.26 -6.12
CA THR A 53 39.85 8.77 -7.29
C THR A 53 39.99 7.25 -7.20
N LEU A 54 39.57 6.55 -8.25
CA LEU A 54 39.65 5.10 -8.38
C LEU A 54 40.55 4.74 -9.55
N GLN A 55 41.49 3.83 -9.35
CA GLN A 55 42.26 3.24 -10.45
C GLN A 55 41.81 1.80 -10.62
N PHE A 56 41.29 1.48 -11.79
CA PHE A 56 40.86 0.14 -12.16
C PHE A 56 41.89 -0.51 -13.07
N THR A 57 42.26 -1.76 -12.76
CA THR A 57 43.00 -2.64 -13.66
C THR A 57 42.16 -3.88 -13.95
N LEU A 58 41.88 -4.13 -15.23
CA LEU A 58 41.15 -5.31 -15.67
C LEU A 58 41.93 -6.57 -15.31
N PRO A 59 41.36 -7.51 -14.52
CA PRO A 59 41.94 -8.83 -14.32
C PRO A 59 42.03 -9.60 -15.63
N GLU A 60 42.69 -10.75 -15.61
CA GLU A 60 42.74 -11.60 -16.78
C GLU A 60 41.33 -11.98 -17.27
N LEU A 61 41.02 -11.56 -18.51
CA LEU A 61 39.76 -11.89 -19.16
C LEU A 61 39.86 -13.26 -19.83
N THR A 62 39.09 -14.21 -19.30
CA THR A 62 38.87 -15.52 -19.90
C THR A 62 37.68 -15.45 -20.86
N VAL A 63 37.85 -16.00 -22.06
CA VAL A 63 36.76 -16.18 -23.02
C VAL A 63 36.65 -17.68 -23.29
N SER A 64 35.53 -18.28 -22.90
CA SER A 64 35.30 -19.72 -23.02
C SER A 64 34.12 -20.01 -23.94
N GLU A 65 34.16 -21.13 -24.66
CA GLU A 65 33.04 -21.56 -25.49
C GLU A 65 31.95 -22.22 -24.63
N THR A 66 30.69 -21.96 -24.99
CA THR A 66 29.52 -22.57 -24.36
C THR A 66 28.44 -22.85 -25.39
N VAL A 67 27.60 -23.86 -25.13
CA VAL A 67 26.44 -24.18 -25.97
C VAL A 67 25.18 -23.83 -25.19
N ARG A 68 24.32 -23.01 -25.80
CA ARG A 68 23.00 -22.64 -25.30
C ARG A 68 22.01 -22.73 -26.46
N ASP A 69 20.89 -23.40 -26.26
CA ASP A 69 19.84 -23.60 -27.27
C ASP A 69 20.39 -24.04 -28.65
N ASN A 70 21.29 -25.02 -28.65
CA ASN A 70 21.98 -25.54 -29.84
C ASN A 70 22.84 -24.52 -30.63
N VAL A 71 23.09 -23.35 -30.05
CA VAL A 71 23.96 -22.33 -30.63
C VAL A 71 25.28 -22.27 -29.84
N ARG A 72 26.41 -22.26 -30.56
CA ARG A 72 27.73 -22.03 -29.98
C ARG A 72 27.93 -20.54 -29.72
N TYR A 73 28.18 -20.23 -28.46
CA TYR A 73 28.47 -18.91 -27.92
C TYR A 73 29.83 -18.89 -27.23
N HIS A 74 30.27 -17.69 -26.90
CA HIS A 74 31.36 -17.42 -26.01
C HIS A 74 30.83 -16.74 -24.75
N GLU A 75 31.41 -17.05 -23.61
CA GLU A 75 31.20 -16.36 -22.35
C GLU A 75 32.51 -15.70 -21.93
N ALA A 76 32.48 -14.38 -21.73
CA ALA A 76 33.61 -13.59 -21.30
C ALA A 76 33.49 -13.29 -19.81
N HIS A 77 34.51 -13.62 -19.04
CA HIS A 77 34.51 -13.54 -17.58
C HIS A 77 35.88 -13.13 -17.06
N TYR A 78 35.91 -12.36 -15.98
CA TYR A 78 37.12 -12.06 -15.20
C TYR A 78 36.78 -12.11 -13.70
N ALA A 79 37.79 -12.22 -12.84
CA ALA A 79 37.58 -12.36 -11.39
C ALA A 79 36.67 -11.25 -10.81
N ASP A 80 35.70 -11.65 -9.98
CA ASP A 80 34.73 -10.79 -9.29
C ASP A 80 33.84 -9.93 -10.21
N CYS A 81 33.71 -10.31 -11.50
CA CYS A 81 32.79 -9.63 -12.41
C CYS A 81 31.33 -10.06 -12.16
N HIS A 82 30.43 -9.10 -12.33
CA HIS A 82 29.01 -9.31 -12.58
C HIS A 82 28.74 -9.20 -14.08
N PHE A 83 27.47 -9.17 -14.49
CA PHE A 83 27.09 -9.04 -15.89
C PHE A 83 26.02 -7.97 -16.11
N THR A 84 25.92 -7.50 -17.34
CA THR A 84 24.71 -6.83 -17.85
C THR A 84 23.50 -7.76 -17.69
N ALA A 85 22.32 -7.18 -17.46
CA ALA A 85 21.13 -7.92 -17.03
C ALA A 85 19.92 -7.76 -17.95
N GLU A 86 20.03 -6.95 -19.01
CA GLU A 86 18.95 -6.73 -19.97
C GLU A 86 18.71 -8.01 -20.81
N PRO A 87 17.55 -8.68 -20.70
CA PRO A 87 17.28 -9.93 -21.40
C PRO A 87 17.44 -9.80 -22.93
N GLY A 88 18.02 -10.81 -23.56
CA GLY A 88 18.27 -10.86 -25.01
C GLY A 88 19.44 -9.99 -25.52
N ASN A 89 19.95 -9.04 -24.72
CA ASN A 89 21.17 -8.28 -25.03
C ASN A 89 22.43 -9.09 -24.67
N PRO A 90 23.62 -8.75 -25.21
CA PRO A 90 24.86 -9.46 -24.89
C PRO A 90 25.17 -9.47 -23.39
N LYS A 91 25.54 -10.63 -22.86
CA LYS A 91 25.99 -10.80 -21.47
C LYS A 91 27.44 -10.35 -21.33
N VAL A 92 27.64 -9.07 -21.01
CA VAL A 92 28.96 -8.43 -20.91
C VAL A 92 29.38 -8.34 -19.44
N PRO A 93 30.64 -8.68 -19.08
CA PRO A 93 31.11 -8.60 -17.71
C PRO A 93 31.33 -7.14 -17.25
N VAL A 94 30.94 -6.85 -16.00
CA VAL A 94 30.90 -5.52 -15.37
C VAL A 94 31.37 -5.62 -13.93
N THR A 95 32.14 -4.66 -13.43
CA THR A 95 32.48 -4.59 -11.99
C THR A 95 31.54 -3.60 -11.31
N ARG A 96 30.99 -3.95 -10.14
CA ARG A 96 30.16 -3.06 -9.33
C ARG A 96 30.82 -2.83 -7.99
N LEU A 97 30.96 -1.58 -7.60
CA LEU A 97 31.60 -1.15 -6.36
C LEU A 97 30.62 -0.32 -5.56
N MET A 98 30.71 -0.40 -4.23
CA MET A 98 29.99 0.49 -3.34
C MET A 98 30.96 1.42 -2.64
N LEU A 99 30.62 2.71 -2.59
CA LEU A 99 31.44 3.75 -2.01
C LEU A 99 30.59 4.59 -1.06
N GLY A 100 31.11 4.87 0.13
CA GLY A 100 30.53 5.89 1.00
C GLY A 100 30.96 7.28 0.55
N ILE A 101 30.01 8.21 0.48
CA ILE A 101 30.25 9.59 0.07
C ILE A 101 29.76 10.57 1.15
N PRO A 102 30.29 11.81 1.20
CA PRO A 102 29.84 12.82 2.17
C PRO A 102 28.34 13.09 2.06
N ALA A 103 27.62 13.02 3.20
CA ALA A 103 26.17 13.21 3.24
C ALA A 103 25.70 14.54 2.62
N THR A 104 26.47 15.63 2.77
CA THR A 104 26.11 16.98 2.32
C THR A 104 26.68 17.38 0.95
N ALA A 105 27.48 16.51 0.31
CA ALA A 105 28.10 16.81 -0.97
C ALA A 105 27.14 16.62 -2.16
N THR A 106 27.35 17.37 -3.23
CA THR A 106 26.79 17.11 -4.55
C THR A 106 27.86 16.51 -5.46
N ILE A 107 27.54 15.47 -6.22
CA ILE A 107 28.46 14.91 -7.22
C ILE A 107 28.49 15.88 -8.40
N GLU A 108 29.57 16.64 -8.54
CA GLU A 108 29.75 17.65 -9.59
C GLU A 108 30.06 17.00 -10.94
N ALA A 109 30.96 16.01 -10.94
CA ALA A 109 31.42 15.35 -12.15
C ALA A 109 31.96 13.94 -11.84
N VAL A 110 31.90 13.08 -12.86
CA VAL A 110 32.57 11.77 -12.87
C VAL A 110 33.46 11.73 -14.12
N ASP A 111 34.71 12.11 -13.95
CA ASP A 111 35.69 12.22 -15.03
C ASP A 111 36.44 10.90 -15.22
N ILE A 112 36.63 10.47 -16.46
CA ILE A 112 37.26 9.17 -16.78
C ILE A 112 38.45 9.39 -17.70
N SER A 113 39.60 8.78 -17.37
CA SER A 113 40.76 8.69 -18.25
C SER A 113 41.17 7.24 -18.44
N ALA A 114 41.31 6.77 -19.68
CA ALA A 114 41.59 5.38 -20.00
C ALA A 114 42.88 5.20 -20.80
N ALA A 115 43.57 4.09 -20.56
CA ALA A 115 44.69 3.66 -21.38
C ALA A 115 44.20 3.16 -22.77
N PRO A 116 45.10 2.99 -23.75
CA PRO A 116 44.76 2.40 -25.04
C PRO A 116 44.05 1.05 -24.91
N THR A 117 43.10 0.80 -25.81
CA THR A 117 42.25 -0.39 -25.79
C THR A 117 42.87 -1.55 -26.55
N GLU A 118 42.70 -2.77 -26.05
CA GLU A 118 42.93 -4.00 -26.81
C GLU A 118 41.63 -4.41 -27.53
N SER A 119 41.75 -5.07 -28.69
CA SER A 119 40.60 -5.63 -29.40
C SER A 119 40.76 -7.13 -29.62
N ARG A 120 39.71 -7.89 -29.34
CA ARG A 120 39.64 -9.33 -29.63
C ARG A 120 38.46 -9.60 -30.56
N SER A 121 38.73 -10.21 -31.71
CA SER A 121 37.72 -10.49 -32.75
C SER A 121 37.29 -11.96 -32.73
N GLY A 122 36.17 -12.28 -33.39
CA GLY A 122 35.66 -13.65 -33.50
C GLY A 122 34.84 -14.13 -32.30
N VAL A 123 34.53 -13.24 -31.35
CA VAL A 123 33.79 -13.56 -30.13
C VAL A 123 32.30 -13.37 -30.39
N ARG A 124 31.52 -14.45 -30.32
CA ARG A 124 30.05 -14.40 -30.31
C ARG A 124 29.54 -14.50 -28.88
N LEU A 125 29.37 -13.39 -28.19
CA LEU A 125 28.91 -13.42 -26.78
C LEU A 125 27.53 -14.07 -26.66
N VAL A 126 27.33 -14.80 -25.56
CA VAL A 126 26.02 -15.31 -25.15
C VAL A 126 25.09 -14.15 -24.76
N PRO A 127 23.79 -14.16 -25.14
CA PRO A 127 22.83 -13.17 -24.64
C PRO A 127 22.49 -13.42 -23.17
N VAL A 128 21.95 -12.42 -22.49
CA VAL A 128 21.28 -12.61 -21.19
C VAL A 128 20.02 -13.45 -21.42
N SER A 129 19.81 -14.46 -20.59
CA SER A 129 18.66 -15.37 -20.71
C SER A 129 17.33 -14.65 -20.50
N ILE A 130 16.32 -15.09 -21.23
CA ILE A 130 14.90 -14.79 -21.00
C ILE A 130 14.33 -15.95 -20.17
N PHE A 131 13.52 -15.63 -19.16
CA PHE A 131 12.82 -16.63 -18.36
C PHE A 131 11.40 -16.82 -18.91
N ASP A 132 11.10 -18.06 -19.29
CA ASP A 132 9.77 -18.48 -19.71
C ASP A 132 9.18 -19.33 -18.56
N VAL A 133 8.11 -18.84 -17.93
CA VAL A 133 7.38 -19.55 -16.86
C VAL A 133 6.25 -20.36 -17.51
N HIS A 134 6.22 -21.65 -17.22
CA HIS A 134 5.18 -22.58 -17.67
C HIS A 134 4.39 -23.05 -16.45
N GLU A 135 3.06 -22.95 -16.52
CA GLU A 135 2.13 -23.52 -15.55
C GLU A 135 1.47 -24.78 -16.10
N SER A 136 1.47 -25.85 -15.32
CA SER A 136 0.57 -26.99 -15.56
C SER A 136 0.01 -27.48 -14.23
N ASP A 137 -1.32 -27.65 -14.13
CA ASP A 137 -2.10 -28.29 -13.07
C ASP A 137 -1.32 -28.71 -11.80
N SER A 138 -0.85 -27.73 -11.01
CA SER A 138 -0.12 -27.85 -9.72
C SER A 138 1.42 -27.79 -9.72
N GLN A 139 2.09 -27.52 -10.84
CA GLN A 139 3.54 -27.29 -10.88
C GLN A 139 3.90 -26.07 -11.74
N HIS A 140 4.61 -25.11 -11.13
CA HIS A 140 5.28 -24.04 -11.87
C HIS A 140 6.66 -24.55 -12.29
N SER A 141 6.96 -24.48 -13.59
CA SER A 141 8.30 -24.73 -14.09
C SER A 141 8.83 -23.48 -14.80
N ALA A 142 10.05 -23.07 -14.46
CA ALA A 142 10.73 -21.98 -15.14
C ALA A 142 11.78 -22.57 -16.08
N SER A 143 11.76 -22.14 -17.33
CA SER A 143 12.78 -22.46 -18.32
C SER A 143 13.53 -21.20 -18.72
N GLN A 144 14.81 -21.36 -19.05
CA GLN A 144 15.63 -20.27 -19.56
C GLN A 144 15.86 -20.46 -21.05
N ARG A 145 15.81 -19.36 -21.80
CA ARG A 145 16.05 -19.33 -23.23
C ARG A 145 17.05 -18.22 -23.59
N TRP A 146 17.96 -18.50 -24.51
CA TRP A 146 19.04 -17.63 -24.94
C TRP A 146 18.85 -17.23 -26.40
N VAL A 147 18.23 -16.08 -26.64
CA VAL A 147 18.00 -15.55 -27.99
C VAL A 147 18.63 -14.18 -28.14
N GLU A 148 19.27 -13.94 -29.29
CA GLU A 148 19.83 -12.64 -29.72
C GLU A 148 18.70 -11.66 -30.13
N SER A 149 17.68 -11.48 -29.27
CA SER A 149 16.52 -10.62 -29.53
C SER A 149 16.65 -9.22 -28.94
N GLY A 150 17.71 -8.95 -28.19
CA GLY A 150 17.92 -7.64 -27.58
C GLY A 150 18.30 -6.56 -28.61
N SER A 151 18.01 -5.30 -28.26
CA SER A 151 18.26 -4.12 -29.09
C SER A 151 19.70 -4.00 -29.59
N ALA A 152 20.68 -4.49 -28.83
CA ALA A 152 22.09 -4.46 -29.20
C ALA A 152 22.43 -5.41 -30.35
N TYR A 153 21.78 -6.58 -30.44
CA TYR A 153 21.93 -7.49 -31.59
C TYR A 153 21.12 -7.01 -32.80
N GLN A 154 19.99 -6.34 -32.59
CA GLN A 154 19.07 -5.89 -33.63
C GLN A 154 19.41 -4.51 -34.24
N SER A 155 20.29 -3.73 -33.61
CA SER A 155 20.60 -2.37 -34.02
C SER A 155 21.08 -2.29 -35.47
N ASN A 156 20.37 -1.56 -36.34
CA ASN A 156 20.75 -1.37 -37.75
C ASN A 156 21.76 -0.23 -37.97
N THR A 157 22.04 0.60 -36.96
CA THR A 157 22.86 1.81 -37.05
C THR A 157 24.35 1.53 -36.81
N GLY A 158 25.11 1.17 -37.85
CA GLY A 158 26.58 1.05 -37.77
C GLY A 158 27.08 -0.08 -36.85
N ASN A 159 28.26 0.09 -36.25
CA ASN A 159 28.91 -0.86 -35.32
C ASN A 159 28.90 -0.33 -33.86
N PRO A 160 27.73 -0.15 -33.22
CA PRO A 160 27.64 0.43 -31.89
C PRO A 160 28.24 -0.55 -30.87
N SER A 161 29.03 0.00 -29.95
CA SER A 161 29.57 -0.74 -28.82
C SER A 161 28.49 -0.87 -27.75
N TYR A 162 28.20 -2.08 -27.28
CA TYR A 162 27.34 -2.37 -26.13
C TYR A 162 28.19 -2.49 -24.85
N PRO A 163 27.74 -1.95 -23.70
CA PRO A 163 26.43 -1.33 -23.45
C PRO A 163 26.25 0.11 -23.96
N GLY A 164 27.26 0.71 -24.63
CA GLY A 164 27.17 2.08 -25.13
C GLY A 164 27.24 3.13 -24.03
N LEU A 165 27.71 2.74 -22.85
CA LEU A 165 27.83 3.57 -21.66
C LEU A 165 29.29 4.06 -21.46
N PRO A 166 29.50 5.16 -20.72
CA PRO A 166 30.82 5.52 -20.21
C PRO A 166 31.44 4.36 -19.42
N LEU A 167 32.77 4.30 -19.33
CA LEU A 167 33.47 3.21 -18.62
C LEU A 167 33.18 3.15 -17.12
N ALA A 168 32.63 4.22 -16.55
CA ALA A 168 32.17 4.26 -15.18
C ALA A 168 30.86 5.05 -15.10
N ARG A 169 29.90 4.58 -14.30
CA ARG A 169 28.62 5.25 -14.10
C ARG A 169 28.09 4.98 -12.70
N VAL A 170 27.61 6.02 -12.02
CA VAL A 170 26.80 5.86 -10.80
C VAL A 170 25.46 5.27 -11.23
N ILE A 171 25.17 4.05 -10.80
CA ILE A 171 23.94 3.33 -11.17
C ILE A 171 22.88 3.39 -10.07
N ARG A 172 23.28 3.73 -8.85
CA ARG A 172 22.38 3.92 -7.71
C ARG A 172 23.06 4.83 -6.70
N GLU A 173 22.25 5.64 -6.03
CA GLU A 173 22.65 6.49 -4.91
C GLU A 173 21.56 6.39 -3.85
N GLY A 174 21.94 6.39 -2.59
CA GLY A 174 20.99 6.32 -1.49
C GLY A 174 21.68 6.33 -0.12
N TYR A 175 20.95 5.92 0.90
CA TYR A 175 21.42 5.82 2.27
C TYR A 175 21.26 4.41 2.80
N ILE A 176 22.31 3.90 3.44
CA ILE A 176 22.22 2.79 4.37
C ILE A 176 22.38 3.39 5.75
N ARG A 177 21.27 3.55 6.49
CA ARG A 177 21.24 4.21 7.79
C ARG A 177 21.86 5.61 7.74
N SER A 178 22.86 5.89 8.57
CA SER A 178 23.58 7.15 8.57
C SER A 178 24.56 7.32 7.39
N GLN A 179 24.81 6.29 6.59
CA GLN A 179 25.83 6.31 5.54
C GLN A 179 25.20 6.55 4.16
N ARG A 180 25.50 7.70 3.54
CA ARG A 180 25.22 7.91 2.11
C ARG A 180 26.17 7.07 1.27
N VAL A 181 25.63 6.35 0.30
CA VAL A 181 26.38 5.43 -0.56
C VAL A 181 26.05 5.63 -2.03
N ILE A 182 27.00 5.30 -2.89
CA ILE A 182 26.79 5.12 -4.33
C ILE A 182 27.19 3.72 -4.75
N ALA A 183 26.42 3.14 -5.67
CA ALA A 183 26.84 1.98 -6.44
C ALA A 183 27.42 2.47 -7.78
N LEU A 184 28.70 2.21 -7.99
CA LEU A 184 29.43 2.57 -9.21
C LEU A 184 29.62 1.33 -10.07
N ALA A 185 29.10 1.34 -11.30
CA ALA A 185 29.36 0.31 -12.29
C ALA A 185 30.54 0.71 -13.18
N LEU A 186 31.48 -0.21 -13.37
CA LEU A 186 32.64 -0.09 -14.22
C LEU A 186 32.52 -1.07 -15.40
N TYR A 187 32.67 -0.55 -16.63
CA TYR A 187 32.47 -1.29 -17.89
C TYR A 187 33.80 -1.45 -18.64
N PRO A 188 34.72 -2.32 -18.16
CA PRO A 188 36.03 -2.48 -18.78
C PRO A 188 35.99 -3.29 -20.08
N VAL A 189 34.89 -4.00 -20.33
CA VAL A 189 34.65 -4.77 -21.54
C VAL A 189 33.48 -4.15 -22.29
N GLN A 190 33.69 -3.92 -23.58
CA GLN A 190 32.71 -3.40 -24.50
C GLN A 190 32.59 -4.34 -25.70
N TYR A 191 31.39 -4.54 -26.23
CA TYR A 191 31.15 -5.55 -27.27
C TYR A 191 30.42 -4.97 -28.47
N SER A 192 30.91 -5.25 -29.67
CA SER A 192 30.25 -4.92 -30.93
C SER A 192 29.64 -6.20 -31.53
N PRO A 193 28.31 -6.42 -31.43
CA PRO A 193 27.68 -7.68 -31.84
C PRO A 193 27.83 -8.00 -33.33
N LYS A 194 27.77 -6.98 -34.19
CA LYS A 194 27.89 -7.15 -35.65
C LYS A 194 29.27 -7.63 -36.08
N THR A 195 30.33 -6.99 -35.57
CA THR A 195 31.71 -7.39 -35.90
C THR A 195 32.26 -8.48 -35.00
N ARG A 196 31.49 -8.94 -34.00
CA ARG A 196 31.90 -9.97 -33.03
C ARG A 196 33.23 -9.63 -32.37
N GLN A 197 33.35 -8.36 -31.96
CA GLN A 197 34.59 -7.79 -31.45
C GLN A 197 34.39 -7.30 -30.02
N LEU A 198 35.26 -7.75 -29.11
CA LEU A 198 35.43 -7.18 -27.79
C LEU A 198 36.45 -6.06 -27.85
N ARG A 199 36.16 -4.95 -27.18
CA ARG A 199 37.07 -3.86 -26.88
C ARG A 199 37.33 -3.87 -25.38
N LEU A 200 38.60 -3.97 -25.00
CA LEU A 200 39.05 -4.14 -23.62
C LEU A 200 39.81 -2.91 -23.15
N TYR A 201 39.39 -2.38 -22.02
CA TYR A 201 40.05 -1.26 -21.34
C TYR A 201 40.87 -1.82 -20.18
N SER A 202 42.15 -2.07 -20.44
CA SER A 202 43.05 -2.74 -19.49
C SER A 202 43.26 -1.93 -18.21
N ARG A 203 43.30 -0.60 -18.32
CA ARG A 203 43.40 0.33 -17.19
C ARG A 203 42.65 1.62 -17.45
N PHE A 204 41.97 2.14 -16.42
CA PHE A 204 41.43 3.49 -16.44
C PHE A 204 41.27 4.05 -15.02
N THR A 205 41.24 5.36 -14.93
CA THR A 205 41.05 6.12 -13.70
C THR A 205 39.70 6.81 -13.74
N VAL A 206 38.97 6.75 -12.62
CA VAL A 206 37.69 7.43 -12.42
C VAL A 206 37.88 8.46 -11.31
N ASN A 207 37.57 9.73 -11.59
CA ASN A 207 37.62 10.83 -10.62
C ASN A 207 36.20 11.33 -10.37
N ILE A 208 35.68 11.05 -9.19
CA ILE A 208 34.39 11.55 -8.71
C ILE A 208 34.66 12.83 -7.92
N ARG A 209 34.16 13.97 -8.38
CA ARG A 209 34.36 15.27 -7.73
C ARG A 209 33.12 15.69 -6.94
N PHE A 210 33.35 16.17 -5.73
CA PHE A 210 32.33 16.66 -4.82
C PHE A 210 32.33 18.18 -4.78
N SER A 211 31.15 18.77 -4.79
CA SER A 211 30.92 20.18 -4.50
C SER A 211 30.02 20.32 -3.28
N TYR A 212 30.10 21.47 -2.60
CA TYR A 212 29.29 21.77 -1.43
C TYR A 212 28.55 23.08 -1.67
N SER A 213 27.22 23.06 -1.55
CA SER A 213 26.45 24.29 -1.69
C SER A 213 26.80 25.27 -0.55
N ARG A 214 27.01 26.55 -0.88
CA ARG A 214 27.28 27.61 0.12
C ARG A 214 26.07 27.93 1.04
N GLN A 215 24.94 27.24 0.87
CA GLN A 215 23.67 27.57 1.55
C GLN A 215 23.35 26.71 2.78
N SER A 216 24.24 25.84 3.25
CA SER A 216 24.01 25.08 4.50
C SER A 216 24.41 25.82 5.79
N SER A 217 24.53 27.16 5.75
CA SER A 217 24.73 28.00 6.95
C SER A 217 23.52 28.83 7.36
N VAL A 218 22.31 28.53 6.85
CA VAL A 218 21.05 29.11 7.37
C VAL A 218 19.93 28.06 7.31
N ASN A 219 19.90 27.17 8.30
CA ASN A 219 18.69 26.55 8.85
C ASN A 219 19.07 25.74 10.10
N SER A 220 19.73 26.43 11.04
CA SER A 220 19.57 26.10 12.44
C SER A 220 18.11 26.40 12.80
N PHE A 221 17.34 25.35 13.10
CA PHE A 221 16.05 25.45 13.77
C PHE A 221 16.08 26.51 14.88
N GLN A 222 15.05 27.34 14.92
CA GLN A 222 14.87 28.40 15.91
C GLN A 222 14.87 27.84 17.34
N LEU A 223 15.95 28.08 18.08
CA LEU A 223 15.92 28.22 19.52
C LEU A 223 16.13 29.71 19.83
N ARG A 224 15.03 30.46 19.92
CA ARG A 224 15.05 31.80 20.51
C ARG A 224 15.23 31.65 22.02
N GLY A 225 16.47 31.79 22.47
CA GLY A 225 16.81 32.16 23.83
C GLY A 225 17.86 33.26 23.75
N SER A 226 17.50 34.47 24.16
CA SER A 226 18.40 35.62 24.26
C SER A 226 19.64 35.25 25.08
N LEU A 227 20.83 35.70 24.66
CA LEU A 227 21.87 36.28 25.53
C LEU A 227 23.01 36.84 24.65
N SER A 228 23.63 37.88 25.19
CA SER A 228 24.46 38.91 24.55
C SER A 228 25.84 38.47 24.05
N GLU A 229 26.37 39.28 23.13
CA GLU A 229 27.70 39.24 22.51
C GLU A 229 28.87 39.10 23.50
N SER A 230 29.80 38.18 23.20
CA SER A 230 31.24 38.42 23.33
C SER A 230 32.00 37.38 22.49
N GLY A 231 33.04 37.85 21.79
CA GLY A 231 33.74 37.11 20.75
C GLY A 231 34.59 35.96 21.27
N SER A 232 34.51 34.81 20.59
CA SER A 232 35.53 33.77 20.68
C SER A 232 35.76 33.07 19.33
N SER A 233 37.00 32.61 19.14
CA SER A 233 37.58 32.19 17.86
C SER A 233 37.00 30.88 17.31
N LEU A 234 37.09 30.68 15.98
CA LEU A 234 36.66 29.49 15.23
C LEU A 234 37.17 28.15 15.81
N THR A 235 38.27 28.17 16.56
CA THR A 235 38.88 26.98 17.18
C THR A 235 38.13 26.52 18.43
N GLU A 236 37.47 27.41 19.17
CA GLU A 236 36.60 27.05 20.31
C GLU A 236 35.22 26.54 19.87
N ARG A 237 34.75 26.96 18.70
CA ARG A 237 33.53 26.40 18.09
C ARG A 237 33.71 24.94 17.64
N LEU A 238 34.95 24.53 17.35
CA LEU A 238 35.27 23.14 17.00
C LEU A 238 35.41 22.24 18.24
N SER A 239 35.81 22.77 19.41
CA SER A 239 35.87 22.01 20.66
C SER A 239 34.49 21.82 21.30
N LEU A 240 33.55 22.76 21.13
CA LEU A 240 32.13 22.59 21.49
C LEU A 240 31.40 21.54 20.62
N ARG A 241 31.92 21.24 19.42
CA ARG A 241 31.47 20.13 18.57
C ARG A 241 31.84 18.75 19.15
N GLY A 242 32.84 18.69 20.03
CA GLY A 242 33.23 17.49 20.78
C GLY A 242 32.30 17.12 21.94
N LYS A 243 31.22 17.88 22.16
CA LYS A 243 30.17 17.61 23.17
C LYS A 243 28.77 17.42 22.56
N LEU A 244 28.64 17.36 21.22
CA LEU A 244 27.55 16.62 20.59
C LEU A 244 27.95 15.15 20.72
N THR A 245 27.30 14.44 21.63
CA THR A 245 27.72 13.13 22.09
C THR A 245 27.91 12.14 20.94
N THR A 246 28.93 11.30 21.07
CA THR A 246 29.25 10.14 20.23
C THR A 246 28.08 9.18 20.00
N ASP A 247 26.98 9.35 20.72
CA ASP A 247 25.79 8.50 20.69
C ASP A 247 24.93 8.68 19.43
N ASN A 248 24.94 9.87 18.80
CA ASN A 248 24.12 10.16 17.61
C ASN A 248 24.58 9.46 16.33
N PHE A 249 25.81 8.92 16.33
CA PHE A 249 26.42 8.22 15.20
C PHE A 249 26.66 6.74 15.49
N LEU A 250 26.24 6.25 16.66
CA LEU A 250 26.51 4.89 17.11
C LEU A 250 25.61 3.94 16.34
N GLU A 251 26.20 3.27 15.35
CA GLU A 251 25.55 2.19 14.61
C GLU A 251 25.70 0.88 15.38
N SER A 252 24.75 -0.03 15.18
CA SER A 252 24.88 -1.40 15.67
C SER A 252 26.10 -2.09 15.08
N GLU A 253 26.76 -2.95 15.84
CA GLU A 253 27.94 -3.71 15.39
C GLU A 253 27.72 -4.46 14.07
N ALA A 254 26.51 -5.01 13.86
CA ALA A 254 26.17 -5.72 12.63
C ALA A 254 26.27 -4.82 11.38
N PHE A 255 25.79 -3.58 11.47
CA PHE A 255 25.88 -2.61 10.37
C PHE A 255 27.29 -2.04 10.21
N GLU A 256 28.02 -1.82 11.30
CA GLU A 256 29.44 -1.47 11.22
C GLU A 256 30.23 -2.52 10.42
N ARG A 257 30.01 -3.80 10.74
CA ARG A 257 30.62 -4.93 10.03
C ARG A 257 30.17 -4.96 8.57
N ALA A 258 28.88 -4.82 8.30
CA ALA A 258 28.36 -4.81 6.93
C ALA A 258 28.98 -3.70 6.07
N LEU A 259 29.01 -2.46 6.59
CA LEU A 259 29.61 -1.32 5.90
C LEU A 259 31.11 -1.53 5.68
N SER A 260 31.83 -2.09 6.66
CA SER A 260 33.26 -2.39 6.55
C SER A 260 33.60 -3.39 5.43
N HIS A 261 32.70 -4.34 5.15
CA HIS A 261 32.89 -5.33 4.10
C HIS A 261 32.36 -4.88 2.73
N GLN A 262 31.30 -4.07 2.70
CA GLN A 262 30.63 -3.69 1.46
C GLN A 262 31.25 -2.45 0.81
N LEU A 263 31.75 -1.50 1.60
CA LEU A 263 32.31 -0.25 1.08
C LEU A 263 33.79 -0.39 0.77
N LEU A 264 34.18 -0.05 -0.46
CA LEU A 264 35.60 -0.06 -0.87
C LEU A 264 36.42 0.98 -0.08
N ASN A 265 35.78 2.05 0.39
CA ASN A 265 36.41 3.14 1.16
C ASN A 265 35.86 3.24 2.60
N ALA A 266 35.53 2.12 3.23
CA ALA A 266 34.86 2.07 4.54
C ALA A 266 35.50 2.94 5.63
N GLU A 267 36.83 2.92 5.75
CA GLU A 267 37.57 3.70 6.76
C GLU A 267 37.36 5.21 6.58
N GLN A 268 37.41 5.71 5.35
CA GLN A 268 37.16 7.13 5.06
C GLN A 268 35.66 7.44 5.16
N ALA A 269 34.81 6.54 4.68
CA ALA A 269 33.35 6.66 4.70
C ALA A 269 32.79 6.80 6.12
N ALA A 270 33.40 6.17 7.13
CA ALA A 270 32.98 6.31 8.53
C ALA A 270 32.94 7.78 9.01
N HIS A 271 33.72 8.68 8.39
CA HIS A 271 33.74 10.11 8.68
C HIS A 271 32.68 10.93 7.91
N PHE A 272 31.93 10.29 7.01
CA PHE A 272 30.98 10.91 6.09
C PHE A 272 29.51 10.76 6.52
N ARG A 273 29.27 10.23 7.71
CA ARG A 273 27.93 9.88 8.21
C ARG A 273 27.07 11.11 8.46
N ALA A 274 25.78 10.97 8.14
CA ALA A 274 24.74 11.90 8.51
C ALA A 274 24.27 11.60 9.94
N PRO A 275 24.05 12.62 10.80
CA PRO A 275 23.38 12.39 12.06
C PRO A 275 21.96 11.88 11.78
N ARG A 276 21.47 10.94 12.61
CA ARG A 276 20.06 10.54 12.54
C ARG A 276 19.16 11.77 12.75
N PRO A 277 18.15 11.99 11.89
CA PRO A 277 17.20 13.07 12.11
C PRO A 277 16.56 12.87 13.49
N GLN A 278 16.74 13.85 14.39
CA GLN A 278 15.99 13.87 15.65
C GLN A 278 14.58 14.31 15.31
N VAL A 279 13.72 13.35 14.97
CA VAL A 279 12.29 13.62 14.82
C VAL A 279 11.72 13.72 16.23
N PRO A 280 10.99 14.80 16.57
CA PRO A 280 10.20 14.84 17.80
C PRO A 280 9.38 13.55 17.90
N ALA A 281 9.07 13.09 19.12
CA ALA A 281 8.16 11.97 19.32
C ALA A 281 7.00 12.05 18.32
N ALA A 282 6.67 10.92 17.65
CA ALA A 282 5.56 10.87 16.71
C ALA A 282 4.35 11.57 17.38
N PRO A 283 3.59 12.42 16.66
CA PRO A 283 2.54 13.26 17.23
C PRO A 283 1.70 12.38 18.12
N THR A 284 1.88 12.59 19.41
CA THR A 284 1.63 11.49 20.28
C THR A 284 0.14 11.46 20.50
N LEU A 285 -0.44 10.27 20.42
CA LEU A 285 -1.53 9.91 21.31
C LEU A 285 -0.98 9.81 22.75
N VAL A 286 -0.16 10.77 23.21
CA VAL A 286 0.08 10.96 24.64
C VAL A 286 -1.22 11.59 25.12
N SER A 287 -1.85 10.92 26.09
CA SER A 287 -2.86 11.53 26.94
C SER A 287 -2.39 12.92 27.34
N ASN A 288 -2.99 13.97 26.79
CA ASN A 288 -2.62 15.35 27.10
C ASN A 288 -2.68 15.67 28.60
N ASN A 289 -3.11 14.74 29.48
CA ASN A 289 -3.31 15.01 30.89
C ASN A 289 -2.97 13.88 31.87
N GLY A 290 -2.12 12.89 31.56
CA GLY A 290 -1.61 11.95 32.60
C GLY A 290 -2.67 11.20 33.42
N ASN A 291 -3.95 11.29 33.03
CA ASN A 291 -5.08 10.56 33.56
C ASN A 291 -5.52 9.65 32.42
N GLY A 292 -5.20 8.36 32.54
CA GLY A 292 -5.47 7.32 31.57
C GLY A 292 -6.96 7.07 31.38
N ASN A 293 -7.63 7.94 30.64
CA ASN A 293 -8.97 7.64 30.13
C ASN A 293 -8.81 6.80 28.85
N PRO A 294 -9.48 5.65 28.75
CA PRO A 294 -9.47 4.87 27.52
C PRO A 294 -10.08 5.66 26.36
N ARG A 295 -9.67 5.30 25.15
CA ARG A 295 -10.35 5.69 23.91
C ARG A 295 -11.27 4.55 23.49
N TYR A 296 -12.41 4.86 22.90
CA TYR A 296 -13.33 3.84 22.39
C TYR A 296 -13.26 3.82 20.86
N LYS A 297 -12.85 2.68 20.30
CA LYS A 297 -12.66 2.47 18.86
C LYS A 297 -13.92 1.88 18.25
N LEU A 298 -14.62 2.64 17.43
CA LEU A 298 -15.87 2.26 16.78
C LEU A 298 -15.58 1.75 15.37
N PHE A 299 -16.09 0.56 15.05
CA PHE A 299 -15.97 -0.08 13.74
C PHE A 299 -17.21 0.21 12.89
N VAL A 300 -17.02 0.88 11.76
CA VAL A 300 -18.09 1.35 10.86
C VAL A 300 -17.91 0.72 9.48
N GLY A 301 -18.79 -0.20 9.09
CA GLY A 301 -18.72 -0.88 7.79
C GLY A 301 -19.46 -0.17 6.65
N GLU A 302 -20.54 0.56 6.96
CA GLU A 302 -21.39 1.18 5.96
C GLU A 302 -21.52 2.70 6.11
N THR A 303 -21.85 3.38 5.02
CA THR A 303 -22.25 4.79 5.05
C THR A 303 -23.70 4.92 5.55
N GLY A 304 -23.92 5.78 6.55
CA GLY A 304 -25.26 5.99 7.12
C GLY A 304 -25.26 6.79 8.42
N ILE A 305 -26.44 7.05 8.97
CA ILE A 305 -26.57 7.67 10.29
C ILE A 305 -26.40 6.61 11.37
N TYR A 306 -25.35 6.75 12.17
CA TYR A 306 -25.08 5.90 13.33
C TYR A 306 -25.66 6.55 14.58
N ALA A 307 -26.26 5.74 15.44
CA ALA A 307 -26.91 6.18 16.67
C ALA A 307 -26.50 5.30 17.84
N VAL A 308 -25.66 5.78 18.74
CA VAL A 308 -25.14 4.99 19.86
C VAL A 308 -25.75 5.47 21.17
N THR A 309 -26.55 4.63 21.83
CA THR A 309 -27.20 4.98 23.10
C THR A 309 -26.29 4.71 24.29
N ALA A 310 -26.47 5.45 25.40
CA ALA A 310 -25.75 5.19 26.63
C ALA A 310 -25.96 3.77 27.16
N GLU A 311 -27.19 3.25 27.04
CA GLU A 311 -27.52 1.87 27.39
C GLU A 311 -26.79 0.84 26.49
N SER A 312 -26.75 1.05 25.17
CA SER A 312 -26.04 0.15 24.25
C SER A 312 -24.54 0.10 24.52
N LEU A 313 -23.93 1.25 24.81
CA LEU A 313 -22.51 1.35 25.20
C LEU A 313 -22.18 0.45 26.39
N ALA A 314 -22.96 0.54 27.46
CA ALA A 314 -22.75 -0.27 28.65
C ALA A 314 -23.09 -1.75 28.42
N ARG A 315 -24.25 -2.04 27.83
CA ARG A 315 -24.78 -3.41 27.68
C ARG A 315 -23.99 -4.25 26.68
N ASP A 316 -23.69 -3.68 25.51
CA ASP A 316 -23.18 -4.44 24.37
C ASP A 316 -21.64 -4.44 24.31
N TRP A 317 -20.99 -3.41 24.87
CA TRP A 317 -19.53 -3.24 24.78
C TRP A 317 -18.83 -2.92 26.12
N GLY A 318 -19.55 -2.87 27.25
CA GLY A 318 -18.96 -2.60 28.56
C GLY A 318 -18.42 -1.17 28.73
N VAL A 319 -18.89 -0.22 27.90
CA VAL A 319 -18.46 1.17 27.92
C VAL A 319 -19.31 2.00 28.89
N GLU A 320 -18.75 2.28 30.06
CA GLU A 320 -19.43 2.99 31.16
C GLU A 320 -19.36 4.51 31.00
N LEU A 321 -20.32 5.09 30.26
CA LEU A 321 -20.45 6.55 30.08
C LEU A 321 -21.73 7.14 30.70
N ILE A 322 -22.59 6.33 31.31
CA ILE A 322 -23.85 6.79 31.92
C ILE A 322 -23.56 7.81 33.03
N GLY A 323 -24.28 8.94 33.00
CA GLY A 323 -24.13 10.03 33.96
C GLY A 323 -22.93 10.96 33.72
N THR A 324 -22.11 10.71 32.71
CA THR A 324 -21.03 11.63 32.31
C THR A 324 -21.60 12.84 31.57
N ASN A 325 -20.84 13.94 31.49
CA ASN A 325 -21.30 15.15 30.80
C ASN A 325 -21.10 15.01 29.27
N PRO A 326 -22.18 14.96 28.46
CA PRO A 326 -22.10 14.76 27.01
C PRO A 326 -21.45 15.93 26.25
N GLU A 327 -21.29 17.11 26.85
CA GLU A 327 -20.52 18.22 26.27
C GLU A 327 -19.01 17.90 26.12
N ARG A 328 -18.54 16.86 26.79
CA ARG A 328 -17.14 16.40 26.75
C ARG A 328 -16.88 15.32 25.68
N PHE A 329 -17.92 14.76 25.08
CA PHE A 329 -17.78 13.74 24.06
C PHE A 329 -17.23 14.32 22.76
N ARG A 330 -16.27 13.61 22.16
CA ARG A 330 -15.70 13.91 20.86
C ARG A 330 -15.59 12.63 20.07
N ILE A 331 -16.05 12.66 18.82
CA ILE A 331 -15.77 11.62 17.83
C ILE A 331 -14.75 12.17 16.84
N THR A 332 -13.70 11.40 16.55
CA THR A 332 -12.72 11.72 15.52
C THR A 332 -12.56 10.58 14.51
N GLN A 333 -12.12 10.93 13.31
CA GLN A 333 -11.65 9.98 12.30
C GLN A 333 -10.35 10.54 11.71
N GLY A 334 -9.25 9.83 11.87
CA GLY A 334 -7.91 10.39 11.71
C GLY A 334 -7.73 11.61 12.61
N ASN A 335 -7.11 12.66 12.05
CA ASN A 335 -6.93 13.94 12.72
C ASN A 335 -8.13 14.90 12.57
N ARG A 336 -9.32 14.40 12.20
CA ARG A 336 -10.50 15.23 11.91
C ARG A 336 -11.61 15.02 12.94
N ASP A 337 -12.24 16.12 13.36
CA ASP A 337 -13.43 16.09 14.21
C ASP A 337 -14.66 15.70 13.40
N ILE A 338 -15.43 14.76 13.93
CA ILE A 338 -16.73 14.40 13.39
C ILE A 338 -17.81 15.14 14.18
N PRO A 339 -18.62 16.01 13.53
CA PRO A 339 -19.75 16.64 14.19
C PRO A 339 -20.74 15.59 14.69
N ILE A 340 -21.09 15.68 15.97
CA ILE A 340 -22.07 14.80 16.61
C ILE A 340 -23.29 15.60 17.08
N TYR A 341 -24.44 14.95 17.04
CA TYR A 341 -25.65 15.40 17.73
C TYR A 341 -25.91 14.48 18.93
N ILE A 342 -26.32 15.02 20.08
CA ILE A 342 -26.62 14.22 21.26
C ILE A 342 -28.02 14.61 21.77
N THR A 343 -28.90 13.62 22.01
CA THR A 343 -30.19 13.84 22.66
C THR A 343 -30.03 13.96 24.18
N GLY A 344 -30.90 14.72 24.85
CA GLY A 344 -30.94 14.84 26.32
C GLY A 344 -29.79 15.61 26.96
N ALA A 345 -28.81 16.06 26.17
CA ALA A 345 -27.61 16.74 26.66
C ALA A 345 -27.85 18.07 27.42
N GLU A 346 -29.08 18.59 27.45
CA GLU A 346 -29.44 19.85 28.12
C GLU A 346 -29.22 19.80 29.64
N ASP A 347 -29.38 18.64 30.27
CA ASP A 347 -29.24 18.47 31.72
C ASP A 347 -27.80 18.18 32.17
N ARG A 348 -26.88 18.08 31.20
CA ARG A 348 -25.45 17.75 31.36
C ARG A 348 -25.17 16.38 31.95
N LYS A 349 -26.10 15.44 31.83
CA LYS A 349 -25.90 14.01 32.09
C LYS A 349 -26.15 13.25 30.80
N PHE A 350 -25.53 12.08 30.70
CA PHE A 350 -25.76 11.15 29.60
C PHE A 350 -26.57 9.99 30.15
N ASP A 351 -27.88 10.12 30.09
CA ASP A 351 -28.84 9.17 30.66
C ASP A 351 -29.00 7.93 29.75
N PRO A 352 -29.56 6.80 30.25
CA PRO A 352 -29.64 5.55 29.47
C PRO A 352 -30.25 5.69 28.07
N GLY A 353 -31.25 6.57 27.90
CA GLY A 353 -31.92 6.84 26.61
C GLY A 353 -31.23 7.90 25.74
N ASP A 354 -30.19 8.56 26.23
CA ASP A 354 -29.45 9.55 25.46
C ASP A 354 -28.62 8.88 24.37
N THR A 355 -28.58 9.51 23.21
CA THR A 355 -28.07 8.91 21.98
C THR A 355 -27.12 9.86 21.28
N ILE A 356 -25.96 9.35 20.87
CA ILE A 356 -24.98 10.05 20.04
C ILE A 356 -25.25 9.71 18.58
N PHE A 357 -25.54 10.72 17.78
CA PHE A 357 -25.73 10.61 16.34
C PHE A 357 -24.52 11.15 15.57
N PHE A 358 -24.06 10.42 14.57
CA PHE A 358 -23.03 10.87 13.64
C PHE A 358 -23.19 10.22 12.26
N LEU A 359 -22.58 10.82 11.23
CA LEU A 359 -22.53 10.25 9.89
C LEU A 359 -21.28 9.36 9.76
N GLY A 360 -21.51 8.05 9.67
CA GLY A 360 -20.48 7.06 9.34
C GLY A 360 -20.31 6.91 7.83
N HIS A 361 -19.12 6.49 7.40
CA HIS A 361 -18.81 6.23 5.99
C HIS A 361 -18.20 4.85 5.82
N LYS A 362 -18.60 4.15 4.74
CA LYS A 362 -17.98 2.90 4.30
C LYS A 362 -16.46 3.05 4.16
N PRO A 363 -15.66 2.00 4.44
CA PRO A 363 -14.20 2.08 4.35
C PRO A 363 -13.73 2.41 2.93
N ARG A 364 -12.57 3.04 2.85
CA ARG A 364 -11.75 3.14 1.63
C ARG A 364 -10.40 2.45 1.79
N ASN A 365 -10.22 1.74 2.90
CA ASN A 365 -8.97 1.09 3.25
C ASN A 365 -8.88 -0.26 2.53
N PRO A 366 -7.87 -0.51 1.69
CA PRO A 366 -7.73 -1.81 1.02
C PRO A 366 -7.32 -2.96 1.97
N TYR A 367 -7.07 -2.66 3.25
CA TYR A 367 -6.67 -3.63 4.28
C TYR A 367 -7.69 -3.75 5.42
N SER A 368 -8.91 -3.21 5.32
CA SER A 368 -9.92 -3.41 6.37
C SER A 368 -11.33 -3.24 5.81
N ARG A 369 -12.28 -3.98 6.39
CA ARG A 369 -13.72 -3.82 6.11
C ARG A 369 -14.34 -2.65 6.88
N TRP A 370 -13.59 -2.00 7.76
CA TRP A 370 -14.12 -0.96 8.61
C TRP A 370 -13.38 0.35 8.43
N ASN A 371 -14.16 1.42 8.51
CA ASN A 371 -13.64 2.73 8.82
C ASN A 371 -13.65 2.89 10.35
N ILE A 372 -12.57 3.44 10.89
CA ILE A 372 -12.40 3.55 12.34
C ILE A 372 -12.73 4.96 12.80
N TYR A 373 -13.56 5.04 13.84
CA TYR A 373 -13.92 6.26 14.53
C TYR A 373 -13.54 6.14 16.00
N TRP A 374 -13.15 7.24 16.63
CA TRP A 374 -12.74 7.25 18.03
C TRP A 374 -13.65 8.12 18.86
N LEU A 375 -14.37 7.54 19.81
CA LEU A 375 -15.05 8.27 20.87
C LEU A 375 -14.08 8.50 22.04
N THR A 376 -13.97 9.75 22.47
CA THR A 376 -13.08 10.16 23.56
C THR A 376 -13.76 11.15 24.50
N LEU A 377 -13.32 11.16 25.76
CA LEU A 377 -13.80 12.09 26.78
C LEU A 377 -12.77 13.19 27.03
N HIS A 378 -13.10 14.41 26.64
CA HIS A 378 -12.24 15.58 26.84
C HIS A 378 -12.44 16.23 28.22
N ASN A 379 -11.40 16.90 28.72
CA ASN A 379 -11.51 17.67 29.95
C ASN A 379 -12.37 18.94 29.76
N ASP A 380 -12.27 19.56 28.59
CA ASP A 380 -13.02 20.77 28.23
C ASP A 380 -14.24 20.45 27.36
N ARG A 381 -15.13 21.43 27.26
CA ARG A 381 -16.27 21.38 26.34
C ARG A 381 -15.80 21.30 24.89
N VAL A 382 -16.29 20.30 24.17
CA VAL A 382 -16.05 20.10 22.75
C VAL A 382 -17.01 20.99 21.96
N ARG A 383 -16.47 21.84 21.07
CA ARG A 383 -17.27 22.83 20.31
C ARG A 383 -17.93 22.26 19.07
N THR A 384 -17.37 21.19 18.51
CA THR A 384 -17.88 20.56 17.29
C THR A 384 -19.16 19.80 17.62
N ARG A 385 -20.31 20.39 17.25
CA ARG A 385 -21.65 19.83 17.44
C ARG A 385 -22.49 20.13 16.21
N VAL A 386 -23.40 19.22 15.90
CA VAL A 386 -24.41 19.44 14.87
C VAL A 386 -25.47 20.41 15.44
N PRO A 387 -25.64 21.61 14.86
CA PRO A 387 -26.66 22.55 15.29
C PRO A 387 -28.07 22.04 14.95
N GLN A 388 -29.08 22.62 15.57
CA GLN A 388 -30.48 22.35 15.22
C GLN A 388 -31.07 23.48 14.37
N LEU A 389 -31.80 23.12 13.31
CA LEU A 389 -32.52 24.06 12.44
C LEU A 389 -34.03 23.82 12.51
N THR A 390 -34.82 24.86 12.72
CA THR A 390 -36.28 24.76 12.71
C THR A 390 -36.81 24.67 11.27
N ALA A 391 -37.55 23.60 10.97
CA ALA A 391 -38.05 23.28 9.63
C ALA A 391 -39.58 23.11 9.58
N SER A 392 -40.31 23.83 10.45
CA SER A 392 -41.76 23.71 10.55
C SER A 392 -42.50 24.10 9.27
N PRO A 393 -43.49 23.30 8.82
CA PRO A 393 -44.22 23.53 7.57
C PRO A 393 -45.33 24.57 7.74
N THR A 394 -44.97 25.81 8.03
CA THR A 394 -45.91 26.89 8.37
C THR A 394 -46.06 27.97 7.30
N ASP A 395 -45.17 28.04 6.32
CA ASP A 395 -45.20 29.04 5.25
C ASP A 395 -46.10 28.55 4.09
N PRO A 396 -47.28 29.16 3.85
CA PRO A 396 -48.17 28.75 2.77
C PRO A 396 -47.64 29.11 1.38
N THR A 397 -46.59 29.93 1.27
CA THR A 397 -45.96 30.33 0.01
C THR A 397 -44.79 29.44 -0.39
N ALA A 398 -44.43 28.46 0.45
CA ALA A 398 -43.36 27.52 0.16
C ALA A 398 -43.65 26.73 -1.13
N THR A 399 -42.64 26.60 -1.98
CA THR A 399 -42.77 25.84 -3.22
C THR A 399 -42.63 24.35 -2.95
N GLN A 400 -43.63 23.57 -3.35
CA GLN A 400 -43.56 22.12 -3.26
C GLN A 400 -42.56 21.55 -4.28
N ILE A 401 -41.73 20.63 -3.82
CA ILE A 401 -40.77 19.90 -4.66
C ILE A 401 -41.24 18.44 -4.75
N PRO A 402 -41.78 17.99 -5.91
CA PRO A 402 -42.39 16.66 -6.02
C PRO A 402 -41.38 15.54 -6.33
N THR A 403 -40.23 15.88 -6.92
CA THR A 403 -39.20 14.94 -7.37
C THR A 403 -37.80 15.53 -7.20
N PHE A 404 -36.79 14.68 -7.23
CA PHE A 404 -35.38 15.08 -7.21
C PHE A 404 -34.53 14.21 -8.14
N ARG A 405 -33.29 14.65 -8.41
CA ARG A 405 -32.29 13.86 -9.14
C ARG A 405 -31.50 12.99 -8.17
N SER A 406 -31.69 11.68 -8.27
CA SER A 406 -30.99 10.67 -7.48
C SER A 406 -29.89 10.04 -8.32
N LYS A 407 -28.68 9.92 -7.77
CA LYS A 407 -27.58 9.15 -8.35
C LYS A 407 -27.27 7.99 -7.43
N VAL A 408 -27.40 6.77 -7.94
CA VAL A 408 -27.07 5.53 -7.22
C VAL A 408 -25.81 4.96 -7.84
N ASN A 409 -24.84 4.58 -7.00
CA ASN A 409 -23.60 3.91 -7.42
C ASN A 409 -23.69 2.45 -7.00
N PHE A 410 -23.25 1.56 -7.87
CA PHE A 410 -23.24 0.11 -7.69
C PHE A 410 -21.82 -0.40 -7.94
N GLU A 411 -21.29 -1.15 -6.99
CA GLU A 411 -19.91 -1.64 -6.94
C GLU A 411 -19.84 -2.73 -5.87
N GLU A 412 -19.32 -3.90 -6.23
CA GLU A 412 -18.95 -4.96 -5.29
C GLU A 412 -17.54 -5.42 -5.65
N ASP A 413 -16.86 -6.08 -4.71
CA ASP A 413 -15.51 -6.58 -4.92
C ASP A 413 -15.55 -8.10 -4.87
N HIS A 414 -15.32 -8.80 -5.98
CA HIS A 414 -15.28 -10.27 -6.01
C HIS A 414 -14.06 -10.82 -6.75
N LEU A 415 -13.59 -10.11 -7.77
CA LEU A 415 -12.48 -10.51 -8.62
C LEU A 415 -11.27 -9.63 -8.38
N THR A 416 -10.06 -10.17 -8.62
CA THR A 416 -8.83 -9.39 -8.52
C THR A 416 -7.89 -9.65 -9.70
N ASN A 417 -7.08 -8.66 -10.04
CA ASN A 417 -6.02 -8.77 -11.05
C ASN A 417 -4.78 -8.01 -10.57
N ASN A 418 -3.58 -8.41 -11.00
CA ASN A 418 -2.35 -7.74 -10.58
C ASN A 418 -1.89 -6.61 -11.51
N LEU A 419 -2.54 -6.43 -12.68
CA LEU A 419 -2.28 -5.34 -13.63
C LEU A 419 -0.80 -5.20 -14.03
N GLU A 420 -0.21 -6.29 -14.58
CA GLU A 420 1.20 -6.36 -15.00
C GLU A 420 1.64 -5.23 -15.95
N PHE A 421 0.76 -4.86 -16.89
CA PHE A 421 1.02 -3.92 -17.98
C PHE A 421 0.48 -2.51 -17.72
N VAL A 422 0.11 -2.19 -16.48
CA VAL A 422 -0.24 -0.83 -16.07
C VAL A 422 0.99 -0.15 -15.49
N TYR A 423 1.33 1.02 -16.03
CA TYR A 423 2.51 1.79 -15.66
C TYR A 423 2.09 3.17 -15.11
N SER A 424 2.78 3.66 -14.09
CA SER A 424 2.65 5.04 -13.59
C SER A 424 4.03 5.70 -13.58
N ASP A 425 4.06 7.00 -13.87
CA ASP A 425 5.27 7.82 -13.75
C ASP A 425 5.81 7.83 -12.31
N ASN A 426 4.95 7.56 -11.32
CA ASN A 426 5.32 7.45 -9.91
C ASN A 426 5.06 6.05 -9.34
N LYS A 427 6.08 5.20 -9.39
CA LYS A 427 6.05 3.84 -8.85
C LYS A 427 5.62 3.74 -7.37
N HIS A 428 5.77 4.80 -6.58
CA HIS A 428 5.41 4.81 -5.17
C HIS A 428 3.94 5.16 -4.90
N LYS A 429 3.23 5.71 -5.89
CA LYS A 429 1.80 5.99 -5.83
C LYS A 429 0.97 5.02 -6.64
N TRP A 430 1.60 4.27 -7.54
CA TRP A 430 0.93 3.32 -8.42
C TRP A 430 -0.08 2.42 -7.69
N PHE A 431 0.26 1.85 -6.53
CA PHE A 431 -0.68 1.00 -5.80
C PHE A 431 -1.88 1.77 -5.21
N GLU A 432 -1.70 3.01 -4.78
CA GLU A 432 -2.77 3.86 -4.23
C GLU A 432 -3.66 4.47 -5.33
N GLU A 433 -3.14 4.57 -6.55
CA GLU A 433 -3.80 5.16 -7.72
C GLU A 433 -4.65 4.16 -8.52
N ASN A 434 -4.45 2.85 -8.32
CA ASN A 434 -5.14 1.80 -9.08
C ASN A 434 -6.05 0.97 -8.18
N ASP A 435 -7.20 0.57 -8.73
CA ASP A 435 -8.04 -0.46 -8.13
C ASP A 435 -7.61 -1.84 -8.63
N PHE A 436 -7.65 -2.82 -7.75
CA PHE A 436 -7.30 -4.21 -8.03
C PHE A 436 -8.43 -5.17 -7.68
N TRP A 437 -9.58 -4.65 -7.25
CA TRP A 437 -10.79 -5.40 -7.02
C TRP A 437 -11.86 -4.96 -8.02
N TYR A 438 -12.63 -5.93 -8.50
CA TYR A 438 -13.67 -5.71 -9.49
C TYR A 438 -14.88 -6.55 -9.16
N TRP A 439 -16.05 -6.10 -9.60
CA TRP A 439 -17.32 -6.74 -9.31
C TRP A 439 -17.45 -8.08 -10.01
N ASP A 440 -17.30 -8.07 -11.33
CA ASP A 440 -17.51 -9.25 -12.17
C ASP A 440 -16.78 -9.04 -13.50
N GLY A 441 -16.76 -10.05 -14.37
CA GLY A 441 -16.06 -9.94 -15.63
C GLY A 441 -16.36 -11.05 -16.63
N ILE A 442 -15.94 -10.78 -17.87
CA ILE A 442 -16.04 -11.74 -18.97
C ILE A 442 -14.67 -12.39 -19.12
N LYS A 443 -14.63 -13.73 -19.10
CA LYS A 443 -13.40 -14.53 -19.20
C LYS A 443 -13.44 -15.49 -20.39
N ASN A 444 -12.29 -15.68 -21.06
CA ASN A 444 -12.13 -16.73 -22.08
C ASN A 444 -12.38 -18.12 -21.50
N GLY A 445 -13.09 -18.98 -22.25
CA GLY A 445 -13.38 -20.36 -21.84
C GLY A 445 -14.49 -20.51 -20.78
N GLY A 446 -15.12 -19.41 -20.35
CA GLY A 446 -16.33 -19.45 -19.53
C GLY A 446 -17.58 -19.81 -20.34
N ASP A 447 -18.64 -20.26 -19.65
CA ASP A 447 -19.87 -20.74 -20.27
C ASP A 447 -20.66 -19.64 -21.04
N ALA A 448 -20.38 -18.36 -20.78
CA ALA A 448 -21.04 -17.22 -21.44
C ALA A 448 -20.04 -16.10 -21.78
N ALA A 449 -20.09 -15.62 -23.03
CA ALA A 449 -19.39 -14.40 -23.49
C ALA A 449 -20.15 -13.11 -23.13
N GLU A 450 -21.04 -13.19 -22.15
CA GLU A 450 -21.93 -12.12 -21.70
C GLU A 450 -22.00 -12.15 -20.17
N MET A 451 -21.89 -10.98 -19.58
CA MET A 451 -22.18 -10.72 -18.17
C MET A 451 -23.54 -10.03 -18.07
N ARG A 452 -24.35 -10.43 -17.07
CA ARG A 452 -25.66 -9.82 -16.79
C ARG A 452 -25.77 -9.56 -15.29
N LEU A 453 -26.08 -8.32 -14.95
CA LEU A 453 -26.17 -7.87 -13.57
C LEU A 453 -27.51 -7.18 -13.34
N GLU A 454 -28.28 -7.72 -12.40
CA GLU A 454 -29.57 -7.16 -12.01
C GLU A 454 -29.38 -6.10 -10.93
N PHE A 455 -30.06 -4.97 -11.07
CA PHE A 455 -29.97 -3.89 -10.09
C PHE A 455 -31.33 -3.21 -9.86
N PRO A 456 -31.67 -2.89 -8.59
CA PRO A 456 -32.91 -2.22 -8.26
C PRO A 456 -32.78 -0.71 -8.44
N LEU A 457 -33.83 -0.08 -8.97
CA LEU A 457 -34.05 1.36 -8.84
C LEU A 457 -35.43 1.56 -8.24
N TYR A 458 -35.55 2.46 -7.29
CA TYR A 458 -36.80 2.68 -6.57
C TYR A 458 -37.40 4.03 -6.91
N ASP A 459 -38.74 4.07 -6.96
CA ASP A 459 -39.54 5.29 -7.07
C ASP A 459 -39.21 6.14 -8.31
N VAL A 460 -39.03 5.47 -9.45
CA VAL A 460 -38.67 6.11 -10.73
C VAL A 460 -39.82 7.00 -11.17
N ALA A 461 -39.60 8.31 -11.17
CA ALA A 461 -40.60 9.29 -11.54
C ALA A 461 -40.66 9.46 -13.07
N LYS A 462 -41.87 9.68 -13.60
CA LYS A 462 -42.03 10.10 -15.00
C LYS A 462 -41.50 11.52 -15.15
N SER A 463 -40.41 11.69 -15.89
CA SER A 463 -39.84 12.99 -16.23
C SER A 463 -39.40 13.04 -17.71
N PHE A 464 -39.31 14.26 -18.25
CA PHE A 464 -38.62 14.52 -19.51
C PHE A 464 -37.10 14.67 -19.33
N ASP A 465 -36.62 14.75 -18.09
CA ASP A 465 -35.19 14.80 -17.80
C ASP A 465 -34.55 13.43 -18.12
N PRO A 466 -33.59 13.37 -19.05
CA PRO A 466 -32.98 12.10 -19.41
C PRO A 466 -32.24 11.50 -18.21
N SER A 467 -32.31 10.17 -18.07
CA SER A 467 -31.48 9.45 -17.11
C SER A 467 -30.06 9.34 -17.65
N HIS A 468 -29.07 9.34 -16.77
CA HIS A 468 -27.66 9.25 -17.12
C HIS A 468 -27.07 7.97 -16.51
N ILE A 469 -26.32 7.21 -17.30
CA ILE A 469 -25.59 6.03 -16.83
C ILE A 469 -24.10 6.21 -17.10
N SER A 470 -23.28 5.81 -16.12
CA SER A 470 -21.83 5.74 -16.22
C SER A 470 -21.38 4.33 -15.86
N VAL A 471 -20.62 3.65 -16.71
CA VAL A 471 -20.10 2.29 -16.52
C VAL A 471 -18.58 2.32 -16.64
N GLU A 472 -17.87 1.84 -15.62
CA GLU A 472 -16.41 1.80 -15.57
C GLU A 472 -15.92 0.36 -15.80
N LEU A 473 -15.16 0.16 -16.86
CA LEU A 473 -14.63 -1.12 -17.31
C LEU A 473 -13.10 -1.13 -17.20
N GLN A 474 -12.56 -2.30 -16.93
CA GLN A 474 -11.12 -2.52 -16.80
C GLN A 474 -10.67 -3.65 -17.74
N GLY A 475 -9.65 -3.38 -18.56
CA GLY A 475 -8.95 -4.42 -19.31
C GLY A 475 -8.17 -5.33 -18.37
N GLY A 476 -8.41 -6.64 -18.42
CA GLY A 476 -7.71 -7.62 -17.58
C GLY A 476 -6.48 -8.25 -18.26
N THR A 477 -6.36 -8.09 -19.57
CA THR A 477 -5.31 -8.69 -20.41
C THR A 477 -4.68 -7.67 -21.37
N PRO A 478 -3.43 -7.86 -21.82
CA PRO A 478 -2.71 -6.91 -22.67
C PRO A 478 -3.12 -6.95 -24.16
N VAL A 479 -4.43 -6.98 -24.45
CA VAL A 479 -5.00 -7.08 -25.81
C VAL A 479 -6.07 -6.00 -26.03
N PRO A 480 -6.51 -5.75 -27.27
CA PRO A 480 -7.70 -4.94 -27.53
C PRO A 480 -8.99 -5.61 -27.03
N HIS A 481 -9.89 -4.82 -26.43
CA HIS A 481 -11.20 -5.27 -25.94
C HIS A 481 -12.33 -4.53 -26.66
N GLN A 482 -13.40 -5.25 -27.01
CA GLN A 482 -14.62 -4.66 -27.54
C GLN A 482 -15.87 -5.23 -26.85
N ILE A 483 -16.60 -4.38 -26.12
CA ILE A 483 -17.78 -4.75 -25.33
C ILE A 483 -19.01 -3.96 -25.75
N LEU A 484 -20.10 -4.66 -26.05
CA LEU A 484 -21.43 -4.10 -26.18
C LEU A 484 -22.03 -3.88 -24.79
N VAL A 485 -22.32 -2.61 -24.46
CA VAL A 485 -22.98 -2.21 -23.22
C VAL A 485 -24.46 -1.96 -23.48
N SER A 486 -25.32 -2.59 -22.69
CA SER A 486 -26.78 -2.42 -22.78
C SER A 486 -27.46 -2.39 -21.42
N VAL A 487 -28.61 -1.71 -21.34
CA VAL A 487 -29.49 -1.73 -20.16
C VAL A 487 -30.88 -2.13 -20.60
N ASN A 488 -31.46 -3.12 -19.91
CA ASN A 488 -32.78 -3.67 -20.20
C ASN A 488 -32.94 -4.08 -21.69
N GLY A 489 -31.87 -4.63 -22.28
CA GLY A 489 -31.80 -5.05 -23.68
C GLY A 489 -31.66 -3.91 -24.69
N VAL A 490 -31.62 -2.65 -24.25
CA VAL A 490 -31.38 -1.50 -25.12
C VAL A 490 -29.89 -1.19 -25.16
N ARG A 491 -29.31 -1.24 -26.37
CA ARG A 491 -27.91 -0.86 -26.61
C ARG A 491 -27.66 0.59 -26.20
N ILE A 492 -26.61 0.80 -25.42
CA ILE A 492 -26.12 2.12 -25.00
C ILE A 492 -24.83 2.48 -25.75
N GLU A 493 -23.86 1.56 -25.84
CA GLU A 493 -22.58 1.81 -26.52
C GLU A 493 -21.90 0.52 -26.97
N VAL A 494 -21.02 0.59 -27.98
CA VAL A 494 -19.96 -0.41 -28.22
C VAL A 494 -18.64 0.22 -27.78
N ALA A 495 -18.11 -0.27 -26.68
CA ALA A 495 -16.94 0.24 -26.00
C ALA A 495 -15.69 -0.46 -26.52
N GLU A 496 -14.67 0.32 -26.90
CA GLU A 496 -13.38 -0.16 -27.44
C GLU A 496 -12.23 0.48 -26.67
N TRP A 497 -11.31 -0.35 -26.17
CA TRP A 497 -10.06 0.09 -25.55
C TRP A 497 -8.98 -0.98 -25.71
N ASN A 498 -7.74 -0.66 -25.32
CA ASN A 498 -6.61 -1.56 -25.48
C ASN A 498 -5.95 -1.85 -24.14
N GLN A 499 -5.21 -2.96 -24.09
CA GLN A 499 -4.34 -3.30 -22.96
C GLN A 499 -5.12 -3.39 -21.64
N GLN A 500 -4.43 -3.25 -20.53
CA GLN A 500 -5.04 -3.19 -19.20
C GLN A 500 -5.46 -1.76 -18.83
N ASP A 501 -5.95 -0.97 -19.79
CA ASP A 501 -6.45 0.38 -19.51
C ASP A 501 -7.87 0.33 -18.93
N THR A 502 -8.24 1.42 -18.25
CA THR A 502 -9.61 1.67 -17.77
C THR A 502 -10.39 2.48 -18.81
N LEU A 503 -11.67 2.13 -19.02
CA LEU A 503 -12.59 2.87 -19.88
C LEU A 503 -13.89 3.21 -19.14
N THR A 504 -14.32 4.47 -19.20
CA THR A 504 -15.63 4.90 -18.69
C THR A 504 -16.59 5.19 -19.84
N VAL A 505 -17.74 4.51 -19.84
CA VAL A 505 -18.85 4.75 -20.77
C VAL A 505 -19.90 5.63 -20.09
N GLU A 506 -20.07 6.87 -20.55
CA GLU A 506 -21.07 7.80 -20.01
C GLU A 506 -22.14 8.17 -21.04
N ARG A 507 -23.42 7.86 -20.79
CA ARG A 507 -24.49 8.08 -21.77
C ARG A 507 -25.80 8.53 -21.13
N PHE A 508 -26.50 9.43 -21.84
CA PHE A 508 -27.90 9.73 -21.56
C PHE A 508 -28.83 8.72 -22.23
N LEU A 509 -29.74 8.14 -21.46
CA LEU A 509 -30.73 7.19 -21.95
C LEU A 509 -31.82 7.94 -22.74
N ARG A 510 -31.93 7.64 -24.04
CA ARG A 510 -32.79 8.38 -24.98
C ARG A 510 -34.27 8.01 -24.87
N THR A 511 -34.59 6.86 -24.29
CA THR A 511 -35.98 6.42 -24.13
C THR A 511 -36.41 6.63 -22.69
N TRP A 512 -37.47 7.41 -22.51
CA TRP A 512 -38.02 7.83 -21.22
C TRP A 512 -38.55 6.66 -20.35
N ASN A 513 -38.64 5.44 -20.90
CA ASN A 513 -39.15 4.25 -20.22
C ASN A 513 -38.16 3.06 -20.19
N ILE A 514 -36.85 3.29 -20.42
CA ILE A 514 -35.87 2.19 -20.33
C ILE A 514 -35.78 1.66 -18.89
N LEU A 515 -35.77 2.55 -17.89
CA LEU A 515 -35.57 2.16 -16.51
C LEU A 515 -36.86 1.64 -15.87
N LYS A 516 -36.73 0.55 -15.14
CA LYS A 516 -37.78 -0.13 -14.39
C LYS A 516 -37.73 0.28 -12.92
N ASP A 517 -38.88 0.15 -12.26
CA ASP A 517 -39.06 0.50 -10.85
C ASP A 517 -39.31 -0.77 -10.02
N ASP A 518 -38.37 -1.07 -9.13
CA ASP A 518 -38.39 -2.28 -8.31
C ASP A 518 -39.53 -2.29 -7.28
N THR A 519 -40.16 -1.13 -7.00
CA THR A 519 -41.40 -1.10 -6.21
C THR A 519 -42.55 -1.87 -6.87
N ARG A 520 -42.41 -2.25 -8.15
CA ARG A 520 -43.33 -3.11 -8.91
C ARG A 520 -42.82 -4.55 -9.08
N GLY A 521 -41.69 -4.91 -8.47
CA GLY A 521 -41.03 -6.20 -8.64
C GLY A 521 -40.29 -6.34 -9.97
N GLU A 522 -39.88 -5.24 -10.58
CA GLU A 522 -39.18 -5.22 -11.87
C GLU A 522 -37.73 -4.70 -11.70
N LEU A 523 -36.76 -5.61 -11.77
CA LEU A 523 -35.34 -5.26 -11.75
C LEU A 523 -34.85 -4.74 -13.11
N ASN A 524 -33.88 -3.84 -13.06
CA ASN A 524 -33.11 -3.43 -14.23
C ASN A 524 -31.97 -4.43 -14.46
N VAL A 525 -31.52 -4.55 -15.70
CA VAL A 525 -30.40 -5.42 -16.07
C VAL A 525 -29.36 -4.63 -16.84
N LEU A 526 -28.14 -4.58 -16.34
CA LEU A 526 -26.95 -4.17 -17.08
C LEU A 526 -26.39 -5.42 -17.76
N SER A 527 -26.16 -5.36 -19.08
CA SER A 527 -25.54 -6.46 -19.81
C SER A 527 -24.32 -5.97 -20.57
N LEU A 528 -23.21 -6.69 -20.38
CA LEU A 528 -21.95 -6.50 -21.08
C LEU A 528 -21.71 -7.74 -21.93
N ALA A 529 -21.72 -7.59 -23.24
CA ALA A 529 -21.48 -8.69 -24.17
C ALA A 529 -20.20 -8.44 -24.95
N ARG A 530 -19.32 -9.43 -24.96
CA ARG A 530 -18.12 -9.39 -25.81
C ARG A 530 -18.53 -9.50 -27.28
N VAL A 531 -17.95 -8.65 -28.13
CA VAL A 531 -18.22 -8.66 -29.58
C VAL A 531 -16.97 -8.73 -30.46
N ASP A 532 -15.77 -8.65 -29.87
CA ASP A 532 -14.52 -8.88 -30.62
C ASP A 532 -14.31 -10.36 -30.99
N ASP A 533 -13.50 -10.60 -32.02
CA ASP A 533 -13.07 -11.91 -32.52
C ASP A 533 -11.66 -12.30 -32.04
N ASN A 534 -11.10 -11.58 -31.07
CA ASN A 534 -9.74 -11.77 -30.57
C ASN A 534 -9.59 -13.07 -29.77
N VAL A 535 -9.28 -14.18 -30.43
CA VAL A 535 -8.95 -15.43 -29.74
C VAL A 535 -7.48 -15.39 -29.35
N ASP A 536 -7.18 -15.23 -28.05
CA ASP A 536 -5.82 -15.47 -27.56
C ASP A 536 -5.54 -16.99 -27.63
N GLU A 537 -4.50 -17.37 -28.37
CA GLU A 537 -4.09 -18.77 -28.50
C GLU A 537 -3.41 -19.30 -27.23
N ASP A 538 -2.84 -18.41 -26.40
CA ASP A 538 -2.23 -18.75 -25.11
C ASP A 538 -3.21 -18.52 -23.95
N THR A 539 -4.25 -19.36 -23.92
CA THR A 539 -5.23 -19.43 -22.82
C THR A 539 -4.61 -19.81 -21.46
N THR A 540 -3.34 -20.22 -21.44
CA THR A 540 -2.62 -20.63 -20.24
C THR A 540 -1.92 -19.49 -19.52
N ARG A 541 -1.50 -18.43 -20.24
CA ARG A 541 -0.76 -17.29 -19.64
C ARG A 541 -1.62 -16.05 -19.39
N TYR A 542 -2.57 -15.74 -20.29
CA TYR A 542 -3.47 -14.59 -20.16
C TYR A 542 -4.87 -14.91 -20.73
N PRO A 543 -5.72 -15.66 -20.02
CA PRO A 543 -7.11 -15.81 -20.47
C PRO A 543 -7.73 -14.41 -20.64
N TYR A 544 -8.22 -14.07 -21.84
CA TYR A 544 -8.87 -12.77 -22.11
C TYR A 544 -9.84 -12.45 -21.00
N HIS A 545 -9.62 -11.35 -20.31
CA HIS A 545 -10.45 -10.90 -19.20
C HIS A 545 -10.83 -9.43 -19.39
N VAL A 546 -12.10 -9.12 -19.18
CA VAL A 546 -12.61 -7.76 -18.98
C VAL A 546 -13.36 -7.74 -17.66
N TYR A 547 -13.17 -6.70 -16.85
CA TYR A 547 -13.90 -6.55 -15.61
C TYR A 547 -14.83 -5.34 -15.63
N LEU A 548 -16.00 -5.49 -15.02
CA LEU A 548 -16.81 -4.38 -14.54
C LEU A 548 -16.24 -3.94 -13.19
N ASN A 549 -15.78 -2.69 -13.10
CA ASN A 549 -15.38 -2.13 -11.82
C ASN A 549 -16.63 -1.66 -11.06
N ARG A 550 -17.31 -0.65 -11.61
CA ARG A 550 -18.52 -0.07 -11.03
C ARG A 550 -19.41 0.55 -12.10
N PHE A 551 -20.66 0.84 -11.74
CA PHE A 551 -21.51 1.69 -12.54
C PHE A 551 -22.40 2.59 -11.68
N SER A 552 -22.95 3.64 -12.27
CA SER A 552 -23.90 4.52 -11.60
C SER A 552 -25.05 4.91 -12.51
N VAL A 553 -26.23 5.09 -11.92
CA VAL A 553 -27.43 5.54 -12.62
C VAL A 553 -27.96 6.79 -11.92
N GLU A 554 -28.05 7.89 -12.68
CA GLU A 554 -28.74 9.10 -12.27
C GLU A 554 -30.12 9.20 -12.95
N TYR A 555 -31.17 9.34 -12.15
CA TYR A 555 -32.55 9.38 -12.62
C TYR A 555 -33.42 10.30 -11.76
N THR A 556 -34.61 10.64 -12.25
CA THR A 556 -35.58 11.43 -11.50
C THR A 556 -36.39 10.51 -10.58
N ARG A 557 -36.39 10.80 -9.28
CA ARG A 557 -36.97 9.96 -8.22
C ARG A 557 -38.03 10.72 -7.41
N LEU A 558 -39.06 10.01 -6.92
CA LEU A 558 -40.04 10.54 -5.96
C LEU A 558 -39.46 10.57 -4.54
N PHE A 559 -39.99 11.44 -3.67
CA PHE A 559 -39.61 11.50 -2.25
C PHE A 559 -40.27 10.38 -1.44
N ARG A 560 -39.76 9.16 -1.58
CA ARG A 560 -40.21 7.98 -0.83
C ARG A 560 -39.03 7.29 -0.18
N ALA A 561 -39.17 6.98 1.10
CA ALA A 561 -38.17 6.23 1.84
C ALA A 561 -38.13 4.78 1.33
N VAL A 562 -36.92 4.24 1.20
CA VAL A 562 -36.69 2.82 0.91
C VAL A 562 -35.88 2.27 2.06
N ALA A 563 -36.32 1.14 2.61
CA ALA A 563 -35.78 0.60 3.84
C ALA A 563 -35.68 1.66 4.96
N ASP A 564 -36.71 2.51 5.09
CA ASP A 564 -36.81 3.56 6.10
C ASP A 564 -35.75 4.68 6.02
N GLU A 565 -35.11 4.84 4.86
CA GLU A 565 -34.09 5.86 4.62
C GLU A 565 -34.28 6.56 3.25
N LEU A 566 -33.95 7.84 3.18
CA LEU A 566 -33.88 8.61 1.93
C LEU A 566 -32.75 9.64 1.96
N TRP A 567 -31.85 9.54 0.99
CA TRP A 567 -30.82 10.54 0.68
C TRP A 567 -31.24 11.36 -0.53
N PHE A 568 -31.19 12.69 -0.40
CA PHE A 568 -31.56 13.58 -1.50
C PHE A 568 -30.87 14.94 -1.38
N ARG A 569 -30.95 15.72 -2.46
CA ARG A 569 -30.44 17.08 -2.52
C ARG A 569 -31.53 18.02 -2.98
N SER A 570 -31.43 19.29 -2.57
CA SER A 570 -32.25 20.36 -3.13
C SER A 570 -32.06 20.42 -4.66
N PRO A 571 -33.10 20.79 -5.43
CA PRO A 571 -32.95 20.99 -6.88
C PRO A 571 -31.81 21.96 -7.21
N THR A 572 -30.88 21.57 -8.09
CA THR A 572 -29.79 22.43 -8.55
C THR A 572 -30.29 23.49 -9.55
N GLU A 573 -29.48 24.52 -9.84
CA GLU A 573 -29.79 25.48 -10.92
C GLU A 573 -30.06 24.74 -12.24
N ASP A 574 -31.05 25.23 -12.99
CA ASP A 574 -31.05 25.11 -14.43
C ASP A 574 -29.91 26.02 -14.90
N ASP A 575 -28.91 25.51 -15.62
CA ASP A 575 -27.74 26.28 -16.14
C ASP A 575 -28.15 27.48 -17.04
N THR A 576 -29.45 27.62 -17.29
CA THR A 576 -30.09 28.67 -18.08
C THR A 576 -30.60 29.85 -17.26
N SER A 577 -30.80 29.75 -15.94
CA SER A 577 -31.31 30.86 -15.12
C SER A 577 -30.28 31.42 -14.13
N ARG A 578 -29.40 32.29 -14.62
CA ARG A 578 -28.42 33.10 -13.84
C ARG A 578 -29.05 34.13 -12.88
N THR A 579 -30.31 33.97 -12.49
CA THR A 579 -31.00 34.88 -11.58
C THR A 579 -30.89 34.37 -10.16
N GLN A 580 -30.02 35.00 -9.38
CA GLN A 580 -30.00 34.93 -7.93
C GLN A 580 -31.42 35.25 -7.42
N LEU A 581 -32.15 34.24 -6.98
CA LEU A 581 -33.53 34.40 -6.52
C LEU A 581 -33.51 35.22 -5.21
N PRO A 582 -34.42 36.20 -5.04
CA PRO A 582 -34.43 37.02 -3.84
C PRO A 582 -34.60 36.13 -2.59
N GLY A 583 -33.76 36.37 -1.59
CA GLY A 583 -33.77 35.63 -0.32
C GLY A 583 -35.17 35.64 0.30
N GLY A 584 -35.71 34.46 0.61
CA GLY A 584 -37.02 34.32 1.25
C GLY A 584 -37.88 33.17 0.74
N ARG A 585 -37.60 32.60 -0.44
CA ARG A 585 -38.33 31.43 -0.93
C ARG A 585 -37.98 30.18 -0.10
N LYS A 586 -38.99 29.56 0.51
CA LYS A 586 -38.86 28.23 1.12
C LYS A 586 -39.25 27.14 0.14
N LEU A 587 -38.59 25.99 0.26
CA LEU A 587 -38.97 24.75 -0.39
C LEU A 587 -39.70 23.88 0.63
N GLN A 588 -40.79 23.26 0.18
CA GLN A 588 -41.55 22.28 0.95
C GLN A 588 -41.27 20.88 0.39
N TYR A 589 -40.85 20.01 1.29
CA TYR A 589 -40.59 18.60 1.02
C TYR A 589 -41.58 17.75 1.79
N LYS A 590 -42.16 16.76 1.12
CA LYS A 590 -42.96 15.70 1.72
C LYS A 590 -42.29 14.37 1.39
N ILE A 591 -41.68 13.74 2.37
CA ILE A 591 -41.10 12.40 2.24
C ILE A 591 -42.12 11.40 2.71
N GLU A 592 -42.44 10.42 1.88
CA GLU A 592 -43.47 9.42 2.16
C GLU A 592 -42.88 8.04 2.44
N ALA A 593 -43.73 7.12 2.90
CA ALA A 593 -43.45 5.68 2.99
C ALA A 593 -42.42 5.25 4.05
N PHE A 594 -42.26 6.00 5.14
CA PHE A 594 -41.60 5.48 6.34
C PHE A 594 -42.52 4.46 7.04
N ARG A 595 -41.94 3.38 7.57
CA ARG A 595 -42.64 2.35 8.34
C ARG A 595 -42.62 2.62 9.84
N ASP A 596 -41.79 3.55 10.28
CA ASP A 596 -41.62 3.95 11.68
C ASP A 596 -41.77 5.48 11.84
N PRO A 597 -42.49 5.97 12.87
CA PRO A 597 -42.70 7.40 13.09
C PRO A 597 -41.52 8.09 13.78
N GLY A 598 -40.51 7.36 14.25
CA GLY A 598 -39.27 7.90 14.85
C GLY A 598 -38.34 8.49 13.80
N ILE A 599 -38.84 9.42 12.98
CA ILE A 599 -38.11 9.99 11.84
C ILE A 599 -37.13 11.07 12.33
N HIS A 600 -35.91 11.04 11.79
CA HIS A 600 -34.87 12.05 11.94
C HIS A 600 -34.50 12.58 10.57
N ILE A 601 -34.30 13.90 10.46
CA ILE A 601 -33.83 14.53 9.23
C ILE A 601 -32.60 15.36 9.54
N PHE A 602 -31.52 15.11 8.82
CA PHE A 602 -30.27 15.84 8.93
C PHE A 602 -29.94 16.53 7.62
N GLU A 603 -29.30 17.70 7.72
CA GLU A 603 -28.56 18.30 6.60
C GLU A 603 -27.13 17.74 6.59
N THR A 604 -26.58 17.55 5.39
CA THR A 604 -25.21 17.09 5.18
C THR A 604 -24.55 17.80 3.99
N ASP A 605 -23.22 17.87 4.00
CA ASP A 605 -22.40 18.22 2.84
C ASP A 605 -21.88 16.98 2.08
N GLY A 606 -22.35 15.79 2.46
CA GLY A 606 -21.90 14.49 1.96
C GLY A 606 -20.72 13.90 2.73
N THR A 607 -20.02 14.69 3.54
CA THR A 607 -18.92 14.23 4.43
C THR A 607 -19.33 14.28 5.90
N TYR A 608 -20.01 15.33 6.33
CA TYR A 608 -20.42 15.53 7.72
C TYR A 608 -21.88 15.95 7.83
N LEU A 609 -22.44 15.78 9.03
CA LEU A 609 -23.72 16.39 9.38
C LEU A 609 -23.52 17.87 9.66
N THR A 610 -24.33 18.71 9.02
CA THR A 610 -24.26 20.17 9.13
C THR A 610 -25.39 20.75 9.98
N ALA A 611 -26.53 20.05 10.07
CA ALA A 611 -27.63 20.40 10.97
C ALA A 611 -28.56 19.21 11.22
N ARG A 612 -29.29 19.22 12.35
CA ARG A 612 -30.47 18.36 12.58
C ARG A 612 -31.73 19.21 12.44
N LEU A 613 -32.68 18.78 11.64
CA LEU A 613 -33.97 19.47 11.52
C LEU A 613 -34.85 19.15 12.72
N ARG A 614 -35.61 20.16 13.17
CA ARG A 614 -36.63 20.01 14.22
C ARG A 614 -37.92 20.72 13.85
N GLY A 615 -39.03 20.27 14.45
CA GLY A 615 -40.34 20.89 14.30
C GLY A 615 -41.02 20.63 12.96
N PHE A 616 -40.53 19.67 12.16
CA PHE A 616 -41.26 19.15 11.00
C PHE A 616 -42.47 18.33 11.46
N ALA A 617 -43.46 18.18 10.59
CA ALA A 617 -44.67 17.41 10.87
C ALA A 617 -44.49 15.95 10.46
N ILE A 618 -44.98 15.03 11.30
CA ILE A 618 -45.08 13.61 11.00
C ILE A 618 -46.57 13.30 10.85
N GLU A 619 -46.95 12.83 9.67
CA GLU A 619 -48.33 12.54 9.29
C GLU A 619 -48.49 11.04 9.07
N THR A 620 -49.63 10.47 9.47
CA THR A 620 -49.98 9.10 9.08
C THR A 620 -50.44 9.08 7.62
N ASP A 621 -49.98 8.11 6.84
CA ASP A 621 -50.44 7.93 5.47
C ASP A 621 -51.87 7.33 5.49
N ILE A 622 -52.85 8.16 5.15
CA ILE A 622 -54.27 7.76 5.09
C ILE A 622 -54.56 6.72 4.01
N THR A 623 -53.67 6.56 3.02
CA THR A 623 -53.82 5.60 1.92
C THR A 623 -53.15 4.27 2.21
N ARG A 624 -52.15 4.25 3.10
CA ARG A 624 -51.36 3.07 3.45
C ARG A 624 -51.23 2.98 4.97
N THR A 625 -52.09 2.16 5.58
CA THR A 625 -52.08 1.93 7.03
C THR A 625 -50.69 1.49 7.50
N GLY A 626 -50.20 2.11 8.58
CA GLY A 626 -48.89 1.81 9.15
C GLY A 626 -47.71 2.50 8.46
N MET A 627 -47.96 3.42 7.52
CA MET A 627 -46.93 4.26 6.90
C MET A 627 -47.02 5.69 7.41
N TYR A 628 -45.88 6.38 7.43
CA TYR A 628 -45.71 7.75 7.90
C TYR A 628 -45.05 8.62 6.84
N ASN A 629 -45.40 9.90 6.86
CA ASN A 629 -44.83 10.93 6.00
C ASN A 629 -44.19 12.02 6.85
N ALA A 630 -43.04 12.55 6.40
CA ALA A 630 -42.40 13.72 6.99
C ALA A 630 -42.59 14.94 6.10
N LEU A 631 -43.19 16.00 6.65
CA LEU A 631 -43.45 17.27 5.97
C LEU A 631 -42.64 18.40 6.62
N PHE A 632 -41.78 19.05 5.84
CA PHE A 632 -40.91 20.11 6.35
C PHE A 632 -40.64 21.19 5.31
N GLN A 633 -40.21 22.36 5.81
CA GLN A 633 -39.87 23.51 4.97
C GLN A 633 -38.51 24.09 5.34
N VAL A 634 -37.68 24.34 4.34
CA VAL A 634 -36.33 24.90 4.49
C VAL A 634 -36.07 26.01 3.47
N PRO A 635 -35.16 26.96 3.76
CA PRO A 635 -34.73 27.95 2.78
C PRO A 635 -34.17 27.29 1.52
N ASP A 636 -34.48 27.84 0.34
CA ASP A 636 -33.89 27.38 -0.91
C ASP A 636 -32.42 27.84 -1.03
N THR A 637 -31.47 26.96 -0.67
CA THR A 637 -30.03 27.23 -0.78
C THR A 637 -29.41 26.67 -2.07
N ARG A 638 -30.16 25.86 -2.84
CA ARG A 638 -29.71 25.10 -4.02
C ARG A 638 -28.51 24.14 -3.81
N LYS A 639 -27.99 24.02 -2.59
CA LYS A 639 -26.78 23.25 -2.27
C LYS A 639 -26.95 22.26 -1.13
N THR A 640 -28.01 22.37 -0.34
CA THR A 640 -28.23 21.48 0.81
C THR A 640 -28.56 20.06 0.36
N GLN A 641 -27.88 19.09 0.96
CA GLN A 641 -28.21 17.68 0.91
C GLN A 641 -28.83 17.25 2.24
N PHE A 642 -29.71 16.25 2.19
CA PHE A 642 -30.47 15.77 3.33
C PHE A 642 -30.39 14.25 3.42
N ILE A 643 -30.40 13.77 4.66
CA ILE A 643 -30.57 12.36 5.01
C ILE A 643 -31.78 12.30 5.94
N ALA A 644 -32.84 11.61 5.50
CA ALA A 644 -34.01 11.32 6.32
C ALA A 644 -34.03 9.82 6.65
N VAL A 645 -34.13 9.47 7.92
CA VAL A 645 -33.99 8.10 8.42
C VAL A 645 -34.91 7.91 9.62
N SER A 646 -35.61 6.79 9.76
CA SER A 646 -36.35 6.47 10.99
C SER A 646 -35.54 5.58 11.95
N ASP A 647 -36.04 5.37 13.17
CA ASP A 647 -35.32 4.62 14.21
C ASP A 647 -34.94 3.20 13.76
N THR A 648 -35.74 2.59 12.89
CA THR A 648 -35.51 1.27 12.28
C THR A 648 -34.36 1.20 11.27
N ALA A 649 -33.90 2.33 10.74
CA ALA A 649 -32.82 2.41 9.75
C ALA A 649 -31.55 3.10 10.29
N LEU A 650 -31.57 3.49 11.57
CA LEU A 650 -30.35 3.93 12.25
C LEU A 650 -29.36 2.76 12.37
N ARG A 651 -28.12 3.03 12.03
CA ARG A 651 -27.04 2.02 12.10
C ARG A 651 -26.39 2.03 13.48
N GLN A 652 -25.79 0.90 13.84
CA GLN A 652 -24.94 0.74 15.02
C GLN A 652 -23.52 0.39 14.56
N PRO A 653 -22.46 0.79 15.29
CA PRO A 653 -21.13 0.26 15.05
C PRO A 653 -21.15 -1.27 15.13
N GLU A 654 -20.37 -1.94 14.29
CA GLU A 654 -20.30 -3.41 14.32
C GLU A 654 -19.60 -3.92 15.58
N SER A 655 -18.64 -3.14 16.07
CA SER A 655 -17.94 -3.38 17.33
C SER A 655 -17.47 -2.06 17.93
N ILE A 656 -17.26 -2.06 19.25
CA ILE A 656 -16.58 -1.00 19.97
C ILE A 656 -15.53 -1.63 20.89
N GLU A 657 -14.27 -1.26 20.68
CA GLU A 657 -13.16 -1.71 21.52
C GLU A 657 -12.74 -0.61 22.49
N ILE A 658 -12.42 -1.01 23.72
CA ILE A 658 -11.82 -0.14 24.74
C ILE A 658 -10.30 -0.21 24.54
N VAL A 659 -9.69 0.91 24.18
CA VAL A 659 -8.25 0.98 23.90
C VAL A 659 -7.57 1.85 24.94
N GLU A 660 -6.67 1.22 25.67
CA GLU A 660 -5.82 1.89 26.65
C GLU A 660 -4.68 2.66 25.96
N PRO A 661 -4.29 3.84 26.47
CA PRO A 661 -3.14 4.56 25.96
C PRO A 661 -1.85 3.74 26.10
N THR A 662 -1.03 3.72 25.04
CA THR A 662 0.30 3.07 25.05
C THR A 662 1.41 4.12 25.06
N ASP A 663 2.62 3.71 25.48
CA ASP A 663 3.82 4.55 25.46
C ASP A 663 4.68 4.33 24.20
N LEU A 664 4.18 3.61 23.19
CA LEU A 664 4.96 3.14 22.04
C LEU A 664 5.60 4.28 21.22
N ALA A 665 4.93 5.42 21.19
CA ALA A 665 5.39 6.64 20.51
C ALA A 665 6.33 7.51 21.37
N THR A 666 6.73 7.06 22.56
CA THR A 666 7.75 7.75 23.37
C THR A 666 9.17 7.38 22.91
N ALA A 667 10.13 8.29 23.13
CA ALA A 667 11.54 8.10 22.78
C ALA A 667 12.33 7.28 23.82
N THR A 668 11.71 6.85 24.92
CA THR A 668 12.39 6.18 26.05
C THR A 668 12.69 4.70 25.82
N HIS A 669 12.15 4.11 24.76
CA HIS A 669 12.43 2.72 24.39
C HIS A 669 13.83 2.56 23.78
N GLY A 670 14.30 1.32 23.69
CA GLY A 670 15.55 0.94 23.03
C GLY A 670 15.59 -0.58 22.80
N ALA A 671 15.89 -1.00 21.58
CA ALA A 671 15.95 -2.41 21.20
C ALA A 671 16.91 -2.61 20.02
N ASP A 672 17.53 -3.79 19.95
CA ASP A 672 18.31 -4.27 18.80
C ASP A 672 17.47 -5.20 17.91
N TYR A 673 16.51 -5.92 18.51
CA TYR A 673 15.66 -6.91 17.86
C TYR A 673 14.19 -6.65 18.20
N VAL A 674 13.37 -6.33 17.19
CA VAL A 674 11.95 -6.02 17.35
C VAL A 674 11.10 -7.14 16.75
N VAL A 675 10.19 -7.71 17.53
CA VAL A 675 9.20 -8.66 17.05
C VAL A 675 7.85 -7.96 16.97
N ILE A 676 7.31 -7.85 15.77
CA ILE A 676 5.96 -7.34 15.51
C ILE A 676 5.05 -8.56 15.31
N THR A 677 3.96 -8.64 16.07
CA THR A 677 3.08 -9.81 16.02
C THR A 677 1.62 -9.45 16.27
N HIS A 678 0.69 -10.26 15.78
CA HIS A 678 -0.70 -10.15 16.18
C HIS A 678 -0.89 -10.68 17.61
N PRO A 679 -1.82 -10.14 18.43
CA PRO A 679 -2.06 -10.62 19.81
C PRO A 679 -2.24 -12.15 19.92
N LYS A 680 -2.87 -12.77 18.91
CA LYS A 680 -3.02 -14.24 18.77
C LYS A 680 -1.70 -15.02 18.93
N PHE A 681 -0.55 -14.45 18.54
CA PHE A 681 0.76 -15.11 18.59
C PHE A 681 1.72 -14.49 19.62
N LEU A 682 1.22 -13.61 20.50
CA LEU A 682 2.03 -12.87 21.47
C LEU A 682 2.93 -13.80 22.32
N ALA A 683 2.38 -14.90 22.85
CA ALA A 683 3.14 -15.85 23.66
C ALA A 683 4.33 -16.48 22.90
N ALA A 684 4.16 -16.81 21.62
CA ALA A 684 5.25 -17.35 20.80
C ALA A 684 6.30 -16.27 20.48
N ALA A 685 5.88 -15.03 20.24
CA ALA A 685 6.78 -13.89 20.07
C ALA A 685 7.61 -13.59 21.33
N GLU A 686 7.00 -13.62 22.50
CA GLU A 686 7.67 -13.42 23.79
C GLU A 686 8.72 -14.52 24.05
N ARG A 687 8.41 -15.77 23.71
CA ARG A 687 9.37 -16.88 23.79
C ARG A 687 10.57 -16.68 22.86
N LEU A 688 10.33 -16.26 21.62
CA LEU A 688 11.40 -15.96 20.67
C LEU A 688 12.26 -14.79 21.16
N ALA A 689 11.63 -13.72 21.64
CA ALA A 689 12.30 -12.56 22.22
C ALA A 689 13.18 -12.97 23.42
N GLY A 690 12.63 -13.74 24.37
CA GLY A 690 13.38 -14.24 25.53
C GLY A 690 14.60 -15.09 25.15
N TRP A 691 14.51 -15.91 24.09
CA TRP A 691 15.68 -16.62 23.56
C TRP A 691 16.74 -15.67 22.99
N ARG A 692 16.32 -14.67 22.21
CA ARG A 692 17.20 -13.66 21.58
C ARG A 692 17.96 -12.79 22.59
N GLU A 693 17.43 -12.65 23.81
CA GLU A 693 18.11 -11.97 24.92
C GLU A 693 19.25 -12.81 25.53
N THR A 694 19.21 -14.14 25.39
CA THR A 694 20.27 -15.01 25.90
C THR A 694 21.55 -14.88 25.08
N SER A 695 22.70 -15.23 25.67
CA SER A 695 23.97 -15.27 24.92
C SER A 695 23.96 -16.26 23.76
N GLY A 696 23.16 -17.33 23.83
CA GLY A 696 22.98 -18.30 22.74
C GLY A 696 22.17 -17.73 21.57
N GLY A 697 21.10 -16.99 21.88
CA GLY A 697 20.25 -16.33 20.88
C GLY A 697 20.77 -15.00 20.34
N GLY A 698 21.95 -14.55 20.80
CA GLY A 698 22.68 -13.37 20.28
C GLY A 698 22.86 -12.21 21.27
N GLY A 699 22.22 -12.24 22.44
CA GLY A 699 22.40 -11.24 23.50
C GLY A 699 21.80 -9.87 23.16
N TYR A 700 20.69 -9.84 22.42
CA TYR A 700 20.06 -8.61 21.93
C TYR A 700 19.18 -7.94 23.00
N ARG A 701 19.03 -6.61 22.96
CA ARG A 701 17.89 -5.94 23.61
C ARG A 701 16.64 -6.20 22.77
N THR A 702 15.61 -6.83 23.34
CA THR A 702 14.43 -7.19 22.56
C THR A 702 13.21 -6.34 22.91
N LYS A 703 12.31 -6.18 21.94
CA LYS A 703 10.98 -5.59 22.17
C LYS A 703 9.95 -6.35 21.33
N VAL A 704 8.91 -6.85 21.99
CA VAL A 704 7.71 -7.38 21.34
C VAL A 704 6.67 -6.26 21.29
N VAL A 705 6.04 -6.09 20.13
CA VAL A 705 5.00 -5.07 19.90
C VAL A 705 3.85 -5.71 19.13
N THR A 706 2.62 -5.45 19.57
CA THR A 706 1.45 -6.00 18.88
C THR A 706 1.06 -5.14 17.67
N THR A 707 0.41 -5.75 16.68
CA THR A 707 -0.20 -5.02 15.56
C THR A 707 -1.22 -3.99 16.03
N ASP A 708 -2.00 -4.32 17.05
CA ASP A 708 -3.06 -3.45 17.59
C ASP A 708 -2.45 -2.18 18.18
N ASP A 709 -1.39 -2.31 18.97
CA ASP A 709 -0.67 -1.16 19.52
C ASP A 709 -0.13 -0.26 18.40
N ILE A 710 0.41 -0.86 17.34
CA ILE A 710 0.93 -0.13 16.18
C ILE A 710 -0.20 0.59 15.44
N TYR A 711 -1.29 -0.09 15.12
CA TYR A 711 -2.40 0.51 14.37
C TYR A 711 -3.11 1.59 15.18
N ASN A 712 -3.36 1.35 16.46
CA ASN A 712 -3.98 2.34 17.34
C ASN A 712 -3.10 3.58 17.53
N THR A 713 -1.77 3.43 17.52
CA THR A 713 -0.81 4.53 17.73
C THR A 713 -0.46 5.28 16.45
N TYR A 714 -0.21 4.57 15.35
CA TYR A 714 0.34 5.13 14.10
C TYR A 714 -0.64 5.08 12.91
N GLY A 715 -1.70 4.28 12.99
CA GLY A 715 -2.72 4.13 11.94
C GLY A 715 -4.08 4.76 12.27
N ASP A 716 -4.18 5.49 13.38
CA ASP A 716 -5.45 5.94 13.98
C ASP A 716 -6.48 4.79 14.10
N GLY A 717 -6.00 3.62 14.53
CA GLY A 717 -6.79 2.40 14.71
C GLY A 717 -7.05 1.60 13.44
N GLY A 718 -6.87 2.20 12.25
CA GLY A 718 -7.01 1.49 10.98
C GLY A 718 -5.79 0.64 10.65
N VAL A 719 -6.01 -0.55 10.12
CA VAL A 719 -4.92 -1.42 9.65
C VAL A 719 -4.25 -0.81 8.44
N SER A 720 -2.91 -0.73 8.48
CA SER A 720 -2.14 -0.27 7.34
C SER A 720 -0.69 -0.73 7.41
N PRO A 721 -0.09 -1.19 6.29
CA PRO A 721 1.36 -1.28 6.14
C PRO A 721 2.08 0.02 6.53
N LYS A 722 1.49 1.17 6.21
CA LYS A 722 2.10 2.46 6.53
C LYS A 722 2.25 2.68 8.04
N ALA A 723 1.31 2.22 8.86
CA ALA A 723 1.42 2.32 10.32
C ALA A 723 2.62 1.52 10.87
N ILE A 724 2.87 0.32 10.32
CA ILE A 724 4.06 -0.49 10.65
C ILE A 724 5.34 0.25 10.24
N LYS A 725 5.37 0.83 9.04
CA LYS A 725 6.51 1.62 8.57
C LYS A 725 6.74 2.87 9.42
N ASP A 726 5.69 3.57 9.82
CA ASP A 726 5.76 4.78 10.64
C ASP A 726 6.25 4.45 12.05
N PHE A 727 5.81 3.31 12.62
CA PHE A 727 6.35 2.77 13.87
C PHE A 727 7.86 2.47 13.76
N LEU A 728 8.27 1.71 12.74
CA LEU A 728 9.68 1.35 12.54
C LEU A 728 10.57 2.57 12.25
N THR A 729 10.03 3.55 11.51
CA THR A 729 10.66 4.85 11.27
C THR A 729 10.89 5.59 12.58
N HIS A 730 9.86 5.67 13.42
CA HIS A 730 9.96 6.27 14.74
C HIS A 730 11.00 5.53 15.60
N ALA A 731 10.93 4.21 15.69
CA ALA A 731 11.87 3.40 16.46
C ALA A 731 13.33 3.59 16.00
N TYR A 732 13.57 3.65 14.69
CA TYR A 732 14.91 3.91 14.15
C TYR A 732 15.44 5.31 14.46
N GLN A 733 14.57 6.33 14.45
CA GLN A 733 14.94 7.73 14.59
C GLN A 733 14.99 8.24 16.03
N SER A 734 14.13 7.72 16.93
CA SER A 734 13.92 8.30 18.26
C SER A 734 14.30 7.40 19.43
N TRP A 735 14.36 6.07 19.26
CA TRP A 735 14.71 5.17 20.36
C TRP A 735 16.19 5.27 20.73
N THR A 736 16.48 4.92 21.99
CA THR A 736 17.81 4.96 22.58
C THR A 736 18.81 4.13 21.75
N PRO A 737 19.89 4.75 21.23
CA PRO A 737 20.92 4.07 20.44
C PRO A 737 21.53 2.83 21.11
N PRO A 738 22.06 1.87 20.33
CA PRO A 738 21.91 1.77 18.87
C PRO A 738 20.44 1.56 18.47
N ALA A 739 20.06 2.01 17.27
CA ALA A 739 18.71 1.79 16.75
C ALA A 739 18.47 0.30 16.41
N PRO A 740 17.20 -0.14 16.35
CA PRO A 740 16.84 -1.51 15.99
C PRO A 740 17.56 -1.98 14.73
N THR A 741 18.12 -3.19 14.79
CA THR A 741 18.92 -3.81 13.73
C THR A 741 18.11 -4.87 13.00
N TYR A 742 17.33 -5.65 13.75
CA TYR A 742 16.53 -6.76 13.25
C TYR A 742 15.05 -6.53 13.53
N VAL A 743 14.21 -6.82 12.54
CA VAL A 743 12.76 -6.79 12.64
C VAL A 743 12.23 -8.15 12.22
N VAL A 744 11.36 -8.73 13.05
CA VAL A 744 10.63 -9.96 12.70
C VAL A 744 9.14 -9.71 12.73
N LEU A 745 8.47 -10.03 11.64
CA LEU A 745 7.02 -10.12 11.59
C LEU A 745 6.63 -11.57 11.93
N LEU A 746 5.89 -11.79 13.02
CA LEU A 746 5.33 -13.11 13.37
C LEU A 746 3.82 -13.09 13.11
N GLY A 747 3.45 -13.64 11.95
CA GLY A 747 2.10 -13.64 11.39
C GLY A 747 2.15 -13.72 9.86
N ASP A 748 1.16 -14.37 9.27
CA ASP A 748 1.11 -14.54 7.81
C ASP A 748 0.65 -13.26 7.08
N GLY A 749 0.84 -13.21 5.76
CA GLY A 749 0.31 -12.16 4.88
C GLY A 749 -0.74 -12.73 3.91
N THR A 750 -1.63 -11.88 3.39
CA THR A 750 -2.62 -12.29 2.39
C THR A 750 -2.93 -11.17 1.40
N TYR A 751 -3.32 -11.54 0.17
CA TYR A 751 -3.78 -10.58 -0.85
C TYR A 751 -5.21 -10.11 -0.60
N ASP A 752 -6.02 -10.96 0.04
CA ASP A 752 -7.39 -10.63 0.42
C ASP A 752 -7.43 -10.24 1.89
N PHE A 753 -6.80 -9.12 2.22
CA PHE A 753 -6.70 -8.67 3.61
C PHE A 753 -8.02 -8.11 4.15
N ARG A 754 -8.95 -7.72 3.26
CA ARG A 754 -10.34 -7.42 3.62
C ARG A 754 -11.14 -8.70 3.89
N GLY A 755 -10.61 -9.88 3.58
CA GLY A 755 -11.30 -11.16 3.73
C GLY A 755 -12.54 -11.29 2.87
N ILE A 756 -12.64 -10.57 1.75
CA ILE A 756 -13.81 -10.53 0.86
C ILE A 756 -14.29 -11.95 0.55
N ASP A 757 -13.36 -12.87 0.26
CA ASP A 757 -13.66 -14.27 0.06
C ASP A 757 -13.75 -15.00 1.41
N THR A 758 -15.00 -15.20 1.86
CA THR A 758 -15.30 -15.90 3.11
C THR A 758 -15.01 -17.41 3.08
N GLU A 759 -14.77 -17.99 1.89
CA GLU A 759 -14.32 -19.38 1.79
C GLU A 759 -12.83 -19.52 2.14
N ILE A 760 -12.05 -18.47 1.90
CA ILE A 760 -10.63 -18.38 2.28
C ILE A 760 -10.49 -17.94 3.73
N HIS A 761 -11.22 -16.89 4.12
CA HIS A 761 -11.12 -16.26 5.44
C HIS A 761 -12.48 -16.23 6.13
N THR A 762 -12.67 -17.11 7.11
CA THR A 762 -13.92 -17.14 7.91
C THR A 762 -14.10 -15.88 8.76
N GLU A 763 -13.00 -15.31 9.23
CA GLU A 763 -12.95 -14.05 9.97
C GLU A 763 -12.07 -13.06 9.20
N PRO A 764 -12.33 -11.74 9.28
CA PRO A 764 -11.47 -10.74 8.67
C PRO A 764 -10.00 -10.98 9.07
N PRO A 765 -9.05 -11.04 8.11
CA PRO A 765 -7.65 -11.36 8.39
C PRO A 765 -6.98 -10.52 9.47
N GLU A 766 -7.39 -9.25 9.59
CA GLU A 766 -6.92 -8.35 10.64
C GLU A 766 -7.21 -8.82 12.06
N LEU A 767 -8.23 -9.67 12.26
CA LEU A 767 -8.61 -10.24 13.56
C LEU A 767 -8.04 -11.64 13.79
N ASP A 768 -7.53 -12.31 12.74
CA ASP A 768 -7.14 -13.72 12.79
C ASP A 768 -5.62 -13.98 12.67
N GLY A 769 -4.79 -12.97 12.95
CA GLY A 769 -3.35 -13.16 13.01
C GLY A 769 -2.57 -12.76 11.76
N TYR A 770 -3.22 -12.23 10.73
CA TYR A 770 -2.54 -11.77 9.54
C TYR A 770 -1.98 -10.36 9.76
N ILE A 771 -0.79 -10.12 9.19
CA ILE A 771 -0.12 -8.83 9.18
C ILE A 771 -0.02 -8.40 7.72
N PRO A 772 -0.56 -7.23 7.32
CA PRO A 772 -0.64 -6.83 5.93
C PRO A 772 0.77 -6.69 5.35
N THR A 773 0.88 -6.80 4.03
CA THR A 773 2.11 -6.53 3.28
C THR A 773 1.95 -5.23 2.50
N HIS A 774 3.04 -4.51 2.25
CA HIS A 774 3.01 -3.43 1.28
C HIS A 774 3.13 -3.98 -0.15
N TYR A 775 2.43 -3.36 -1.10
CA TYR A 775 2.50 -3.75 -2.51
C TYR A 775 3.35 -2.79 -3.32
N ILE A 776 4.29 -3.34 -4.09
CA ILE A 776 5.09 -2.62 -5.09
C ILE A 776 4.71 -3.11 -6.49
N ARG A 777 5.01 -2.29 -7.50
CA ARG A 777 4.96 -2.73 -8.90
C ARG A 777 6.24 -3.48 -9.27
N THR A 778 6.13 -4.65 -9.89
CA THR A 778 7.24 -5.32 -10.58
C THR A 778 6.91 -5.50 -12.06
N ASP A 779 7.93 -5.50 -12.91
CA ASP A 779 7.74 -5.59 -14.37
C ASP A 779 7.24 -6.96 -14.84
N SER A 780 7.36 -8.01 -14.02
CA SER A 780 6.98 -9.38 -14.37
C SER A 780 5.67 -9.85 -13.74
N PHE A 781 5.07 -9.05 -12.86
CA PHE A 781 3.89 -9.49 -12.08
C PHE A 781 2.92 -8.37 -11.72
N GLY A 782 3.24 -7.10 -11.99
CA GLY A 782 2.44 -5.96 -11.54
C GLY A 782 2.46 -5.87 -10.02
N ARG A 783 1.28 -5.92 -9.40
CA ARG A 783 1.09 -5.85 -7.94
C ARG A 783 1.80 -7.01 -7.23
N THR A 784 2.84 -6.69 -6.46
CA THR A 784 3.71 -7.67 -5.77
C THR A 784 3.92 -7.30 -4.32
N ALA A 785 3.71 -8.25 -3.39
CA ALA A 785 3.91 -8.03 -1.95
C ALA A 785 5.40 -7.85 -1.59
N SER A 786 5.71 -6.97 -0.64
CA SER A 786 7.07 -6.68 -0.20
C SER A 786 7.13 -6.22 1.26
N ASP A 787 7.77 -7.02 2.11
CA ASP A 787 8.11 -6.62 3.48
C ASP A 787 9.36 -5.71 3.52
N HIS A 788 10.22 -5.79 2.49
CA HIS A 788 11.44 -4.98 2.38
C HIS A 788 11.17 -3.48 2.51
N TRP A 789 10.02 -3.03 2.02
CA TRP A 789 9.60 -1.63 2.08
C TRP A 789 9.44 -1.08 3.50
N TYR A 790 9.13 -1.93 4.50
CA TYR A 790 8.95 -1.49 5.89
C TYR A 790 10.22 -0.88 6.49
N VAL A 791 11.38 -1.31 5.99
CA VAL A 791 12.69 -0.97 6.54
C VAL A 791 13.52 -0.07 5.62
N THR A 792 12.91 0.52 4.57
CA THR A 792 13.53 1.59 3.76
C THR A 792 13.10 2.95 4.30
N ILE A 793 13.93 3.53 5.18
CA ILE A 793 13.62 4.70 6.02
C ILE A 793 14.51 5.90 5.67
N SER A 794 15.82 5.68 5.55
CA SER A 794 16.78 6.74 5.28
C SER A 794 16.85 7.01 3.78
N GLY A 795 16.66 8.26 3.38
CA GLY A 795 16.69 8.64 1.96
C GLY A 795 15.43 8.21 1.19
N HIS A 796 15.41 8.55 -0.11
CA HIS A 796 14.35 8.13 -1.04
C HIS A 796 14.91 7.04 -1.96
N ASP A 797 15.18 5.87 -1.39
CA ASP A 797 15.80 4.75 -2.10
C ASP A 797 15.31 3.37 -1.62
N GLU A 798 15.99 2.31 -2.05
CA GLU A 798 15.60 0.90 -1.82
C GLU A 798 16.61 0.16 -0.92
N PHE A 799 17.55 0.87 -0.30
CA PHE A 799 18.46 0.26 0.68
C PHE A 799 17.74 0.09 2.03
N THR A 800 18.07 -0.99 2.73
CA THR A 800 17.46 -1.31 4.03
C THR A 800 18.24 -0.68 5.18
N ASP A 801 17.51 -0.08 6.11
CA ASP A 801 18.04 0.48 7.36
C ASP A 801 17.97 -0.51 8.53
N MET A 802 17.24 -1.63 8.35
CA MET A 802 17.10 -2.74 9.29
C MET A 802 16.97 -4.04 8.51
N TYR A 803 17.42 -5.16 9.07
CA TYR A 803 17.19 -6.48 8.49
C TYR A 803 15.81 -6.98 8.88
N ILE A 804 14.96 -7.26 7.90
CA ILE A 804 13.60 -7.75 8.13
C ILE A 804 13.42 -9.21 7.70
N GLY A 805 12.66 -9.97 8.46
CA GLY A 805 12.17 -11.29 8.09
C GLY A 805 10.74 -11.53 8.58
N ARG A 806 10.03 -12.46 7.95
CA ARG A 806 8.69 -12.88 8.37
C ARG A 806 8.70 -14.36 8.74
N LEU A 807 8.15 -14.65 9.91
CA LEU A 807 7.77 -15.98 10.36
C LEU A 807 6.27 -16.14 10.05
N SER A 808 5.97 -16.68 8.88
CA SER A 808 4.59 -16.88 8.41
C SER A 808 3.91 -18.01 9.21
N ALA A 809 2.84 -17.66 9.91
CA ALA A 809 2.02 -18.57 10.69
C ALA A 809 0.57 -18.07 10.71
N ALA A 810 -0.38 -18.98 10.47
CA ALA A 810 -1.82 -18.71 10.54
C ALA A 810 -2.44 -19.26 11.85
N THR A 811 -1.72 -20.13 12.56
CA THR A 811 -2.20 -20.75 13.82
C THR A 811 -1.14 -20.71 14.91
N VAL A 812 -1.58 -20.74 16.17
CA VAL A 812 -0.68 -20.73 17.34
C VAL A 812 0.29 -21.91 17.30
N SER A 813 -0.20 -23.10 16.92
CA SER A 813 0.66 -24.29 16.79
C SER A 813 1.73 -24.16 15.71
N GLN A 814 1.45 -23.48 14.59
CA GLN A 814 2.46 -23.21 13.56
C GLN A 814 3.50 -22.22 14.08
N ALA A 815 3.07 -21.14 14.76
CA ALA A 815 3.97 -20.17 15.36
C ALA A 815 4.91 -20.84 16.38
N ASP A 816 4.36 -21.68 17.28
CA ASP A 816 5.15 -22.44 18.25
C ASP A 816 6.13 -23.41 17.57
N ALA A 817 5.70 -24.11 16.51
CA ALA A 817 6.57 -25.04 15.79
C ALA A 817 7.75 -24.32 15.10
N ILE A 818 7.51 -23.15 14.52
CA ILE A 818 8.55 -22.32 13.90
C ILE A 818 9.53 -21.82 14.98
N VAL A 819 9.02 -21.30 16.10
CA VAL A 819 9.86 -20.82 17.20
C VAL A 819 10.68 -21.96 17.80
N ASN A 820 10.09 -23.12 18.07
CA ASN A 820 10.82 -24.30 18.55
C ASN A 820 11.95 -24.69 17.59
N LYS A 821 11.67 -24.72 16.28
CA LYS A 821 12.69 -25.05 15.27
C LYS A 821 13.88 -24.08 15.30
N ILE A 822 13.65 -22.79 15.55
CA ILE A 822 14.71 -21.79 15.66
C ILE A 822 15.54 -22.06 16.93
N LEU A 823 14.87 -22.23 18.08
CA LEU A 823 15.51 -22.49 19.37
C LEU A 823 16.29 -23.82 19.38
N ASP A 824 15.82 -24.85 18.69
CA ASP A 824 16.49 -26.15 18.61
C ASP A 824 17.71 -26.13 17.67
N TYR A 825 17.74 -25.20 16.71
CA TYR A 825 18.82 -25.09 15.72
C TYR A 825 20.00 -24.26 16.23
N GLU A 826 19.73 -23.22 17.03
CA GLU A 826 20.71 -22.31 17.62
C GLU A 826 21.25 -22.83 18.96
#